data_AF-A0AAV4AMZ5-F1
#
_entry.id   AF-A0AAV4AMZ5-F1
#
_cell.length_a   1.000
_cell.length_b   1.000
_cell.length_c   1.000
_cell.angle_alpha   90.00
_cell.angle_beta   90.00
_cell.angle_gamma   90.00
#
_symmetry.space_group_name_H-M   'P 1'
#
loop_
_entity.id
_entity.type
_entity.pdbx_description
1 polymer ?
#
loop_
_entity_poly.entity_id
_entity_poly.type
_entity_poly.pdbx_seq_one_letter_code
_entity_poly.pdbx_strand_id
1 'polypeptide(L)'
;MSNIDSFPLKNAASKSTTRLTSSLIFEYPFDASRCTSRRRSLSQRTLLPRLSVGPSAHIIKFAVENDDFSRKTPKQTLSTLTDDYKLSMRHQELLEGDLKSFESMQMQGAFPSPRARFTGEMWLQNASEIADIEVAKTLELDTNVETSTPIFSHVVTLGDVTPCSYNEMWPWPWLPPTLTSSEYISNSKLPVTFSHQNNLPVVPILPLNDALQTYLGSVRLFLKPDKLAQVERLLESFKESSGKNLQENIITASSSISISNNISCTYWSPNVVACLSRLEAPLANSGILAPYMWDLWPERSNSQIDRAVILIQLVSEFARLLYSERLNVFYDELGHPLCNHQFRKLFSSAKIPGIPSDGTHCFFKSVFEPSHQESPKHIIVICRGQMFSLDIILEEFTTLPAKELNMNLQQILSIAEENTLNRQREEYHSIGILSALDRDLWSETRLHLMELSDNNRSCLQKLEEAMFVLSLDHMKVRGPDRLINEALFADGFNRWYDKGLSFYIYQNGLLTINVCSSIVDASIANDLLRFMHLRILEDAEKWDDEALKSSGVMSRCVSNEITTCLSSISNLVDQPDDNVDLTFPSVPSITDHLCILAFDLDDTLKNIINDGMISFTQLSENVSSAMCDFEMFNMSLLIDREIDPDAFAHLAMQLTFYKMYFRPAAVGSKVGIRRFYHSHYDTMITTSEESIAWCRIMFDSSASLSERRKLFSAAVKKHVQTLEQVRSGKGCFSHMSALREAALNSCDPTAADILNDMSDKPGGSPESMEICCECLDPRGSLSVPVVVPQTISSYGVGYALANGKALFTVCSWKDNPGTCAELFARSLWRCLEELQNFLLDK
;
A
#
# COMPACT_ATOMS: atom_id res chain seq x y z
N MET A 1 29.73 50.07 -12.50
CA MET A 1 30.69 51.16 -12.22
C MET A 1 31.17 51.00 -10.79
N SER A 2 32.39 50.48 -10.66
CA SER A 2 33.39 50.69 -9.59
C SER A 2 32.92 51.12 -8.18
N ASN A 3 33.14 50.28 -7.16
CA ASN A 3 34.41 50.36 -6.43
C ASN A 3 34.69 49.15 -5.54
N ILE A 4 35.99 48.90 -5.49
CA ILE A 4 36.79 47.85 -4.88
C ILE A 4 37.21 48.34 -3.49
N ASP A 5 37.40 47.43 -2.52
CA ASP A 5 38.57 47.48 -1.63
C ASP A 5 38.87 46.12 -1.00
N SER A 6 40.16 45.93 -0.72
CA SER A 6 40.94 44.71 -0.92
C SER A 6 41.74 44.29 0.32
N PHE A 7 41.76 42.98 0.61
CA PHE A 7 42.90 42.14 1.12
C PHE A 7 43.53 42.48 2.51
N PRO A 8 44.28 41.56 3.21
CA PRO A 8 45.05 40.45 2.65
C PRO A 8 45.05 39.07 3.35
N LEU A 9 45.41 38.07 2.54
CA LEU A 9 45.89 36.73 2.89
C LEU A 9 47.34 36.77 3.42
N LYS A 10 47.65 35.93 4.40
CA LYS A 10 49.01 35.45 4.68
C LYS A 10 49.02 33.91 4.68
N ASN A 11 49.78 33.35 3.75
CA ASN A 11 50.18 31.94 3.70
C ASN A 11 51.25 31.64 4.75
N ALA A 12 51.14 30.49 5.41
CA ALA A 12 52.28 29.71 5.87
C ALA A 12 51.93 28.22 5.77
N ALA A 13 52.65 27.51 4.90
CA ALA A 13 52.56 26.08 4.70
C ALA A 13 53.51 25.33 5.65
N SER A 14 53.05 24.23 6.24
CA SER A 14 53.90 23.07 6.52
C SER A 14 53.06 21.78 6.50
N LYS A 15 53.64 20.75 5.88
CA LYS A 15 53.03 19.46 5.52
C LYS A 15 53.14 18.46 6.69
N SER A 16 52.09 17.67 6.95
CA SER A 16 52.16 16.19 6.97
C SER A 16 50.78 15.55 7.27
N THR A 17 50.20 14.95 6.23
CA THR A 17 49.48 13.65 6.20
C THR A 17 48.82 13.12 7.48
N THR A 18 47.48 13.13 7.53
CA THR A 18 46.67 11.93 7.83
C THR A 18 45.34 12.04 7.08
N ARG A 19 44.98 11.03 6.29
CA ARG A 19 43.67 10.92 5.63
C ARG A 19 42.60 10.68 6.70
N LEU A 20 41.59 11.55 6.77
CA LEU A 20 40.32 11.26 7.44
C LEU A 20 39.23 11.36 6.38
N THR A 21 38.68 10.21 6.01
CA THR A 21 37.41 10.06 5.30
C THR A 21 36.30 10.51 6.25
N SER A 22 35.75 11.71 6.05
CA SER A 22 34.55 12.16 6.74
C SER A 22 33.32 11.80 5.91
N SER A 23 32.79 10.60 6.13
CA SER A 23 31.37 10.32 5.93
C SER A 23 30.58 11.23 6.88
N LEU A 24 29.76 12.13 6.33
CA LEU A 24 28.80 12.90 7.10
C LEU A 24 27.73 11.94 7.62
N ILE A 25 27.92 11.49 8.86
CA ILE A 25 26.94 10.73 9.62
C ILE A 25 25.82 11.71 10.00
N PHE A 26 24.61 11.51 9.48
CA PHE A 26 23.40 12.09 10.06
C PHE A 26 23.04 11.28 11.30
N GLU A 27 23.77 11.51 12.38
CA GLU A 27 23.50 10.91 13.69
C GLU A 27 22.42 11.76 14.37
N TYR A 28 21.30 11.11 14.72
CA TYR A 28 20.33 11.66 15.65
C TYR A 28 21.03 11.83 17.01
N PRO A 29 21.05 13.03 17.62
CA PRO A 29 21.59 13.17 18.96
C PRO A 29 20.54 12.67 19.96
N PHE A 30 20.57 11.37 20.25
CA PHE A 30 19.92 10.83 21.45
C PHE A 30 20.96 10.88 22.58
N ASP A 31 20.80 11.82 23.52
CA ASP A 31 21.68 11.94 24.69
C ASP A 31 21.37 10.81 25.69
N ALA A 32 22.00 9.65 25.48
CA ALA A 32 21.87 8.47 26.34
C ALA A 32 22.56 8.61 27.72
N SER A 33 23.09 9.80 28.08
CA SER A 33 23.91 9.97 29.27
C SER A 33 23.15 10.14 30.59
N ARG A 34 21.80 10.14 30.60
CA ARG A 34 21.00 10.37 31.83
C ARG A 34 20.29 9.16 32.45
N CYS A 35 20.47 7.94 31.95
CA CYS A 35 19.87 6.74 32.56
C CYS A 35 20.89 5.64 32.86
N THR A 36 21.80 5.89 33.80
CA THR A 36 22.58 4.83 34.45
C THR A 36 22.27 4.77 35.94
N SER A 37 21.37 3.87 36.36
CA SER A 37 21.54 3.04 37.56
C SER A 37 20.32 2.17 37.86
N ARG A 38 20.37 0.89 37.47
CA ARG A 38 20.06 -0.28 38.32
C ARG A 38 20.14 -1.56 37.49
N ARG A 39 21.29 -2.23 37.55
CA ARG A 39 21.44 -3.64 37.15
C ARG A 39 20.56 -4.50 38.07
N ARG A 40 19.67 -5.30 37.50
CA ARG A 40 19.16 -6.53 38.14
C ARG A 40 19.37 -7.71 37.20
N SER A 41 19.84 -8.80 37.79
CA SER A 41 20.28 -10.05 37.22
C SER A 41 19.24 -10.74 36.34
N LEU A 42 19.68 -11.21 35.17
CA LEU A 42 18.95 -12.08 34.25
C LEU A 42 18.70 -13.46 34.89
N SER A 43 17.43 -13.84 35.02
CA SER A 43 17.01 -15.24 35.06
C SER A 43 16.06 -15.50 33.89
N GLN A 44 16.38 -16.51 33.09
CA GLN A 44 15.68 -16.99 31.89
C GLN A 44 14.15 -16.90 32.02
N ARG A 45 13.51 -16.16 31.10
CA ARG A 45 12.10 -16.32 30.73
C ARG A 45 11.97 -16.09 29.23
N THR A 46 11.53 -17.14 28.55
CA THR A 46 11.01 -17.16 27.18
C THR A 46 9.93 -16.08 27.02
N LEU A 47 10.09 -15.18 26.05
CA LEU A 47 9.14 -14.12 25.72
C LEU A 47 8.34 -14.55 24.49
N LEU A 48 7.05 -14.82 24.69
CA LEU A 48 6.03 -14.84 23.64
C LEU A 48 5.56 -13.38 23.41
N PRO A 49 5.17 -13.00 22.18
CA PRO A 49 4.68 -11.65 21.89
C PRO A 49 3.39 -11.34 22.65
N ARG A 50 3.31 -10.14 23.22
CA ARG A 50 2.16 -9.64 23.98
C ARG A 50 1.06 -9.17 23.02
N LEU A 51 0.10 -10.05 22.75
CA LEU A 51 -1.24 -9.65 22.31
C LEU A 51 -2.00 -9.10 23.54
N SER A 52 -2.71 -7.99 23.36
CA SER A 52 -3.57 -7.37 24.37
C SER A 52 -4.72 -8.32 24.73
N VAL A 53 -4.80 -8.72 26.02
CA VAL A 53 -5.83 -9.62 26.54
C VAL A 53 -6.94 -8.81 27.24
N GLY A 54 -8.17 -8.87 26.72
CA GLY A 54 -9.42 -8.64 27.46
C GLY A 54 -9.99 -9.97 27.99
N PRO A 55 -10.85 -9.99 29.03
CA PRO A 55 -10.73 -10.99 30.09
C PRO A 55 -11.47 -12.31 29.86
N SER A 56 -10.78 -13.37 30.30
CA SER A 56 -11.29 -14.66 30.80
C SER A 56 -11.57 -15.78 29.78
N ALA A 57 -10.53 -16.56 29.48
CA ALA A 57 -10.67 -17.98 29.16
C ALA A 57 -9.66 -18.78 30.01
N HIS A 58 -10.16 -19.62 30.91
CA HIS A 58 -9.35 -20.55 31.68
C HIS A 58 -8.77 -21.64 30.76
N ILE A 59 -7.44 -21.64 30.57
CA ILE A 59 -6.73 -22.74 29.91
C ILE A 59 -6.19 -23.68 30.99
N ILE A 60 -6.69 -24.92 30.99
CA ILE A 60 -6.11 -26.05 31.73
C ILE A 60 -4.86 -26.50 30.97
N LYS A 61 -3.67 -26.37 31.58
CA LYS A 61 -2.42 -26.90 31.06
C LYS A 61 -2.36 -28.42 31.27
N PHE A 62 -2.20 -29.18 30.20
CA PHE A 62 -1.60 -30.51 30.26
C PHE A 62 -0.13 -30.40 29.87
N ALA A 63 0.76 -30.75 30.81
CA ALA A 63 2.16 -31.01 30.53
C ALA A 63 2.29 -32.49 30.16
N VAL A 64 2.86 -32.79 28.99
CA VAL A 64 3.27 -34.14 28.62
C VAL A 64 4.80 -34.11 28.57
N GLU A 65 5.43 -34.62 29.63
CA GLU A 65 6.80 -35.11 29.57
C GLU A 65 6.79 -36.57 29.09
N ASN A 66 7.87 -36.91 28.39
CA ASN A 66 8.16 -38.18 27.73
C ASN A 66 7.82 -39.42 28.56
N ASP A 67 7.21 -40.42 27.92
CA ASP A 67 7.87 -41.72 27.73
C ASP A 67 7.01 -42.67 26.87
N ASP A 68 7.73 -43.52 26.13
CA ASP A 68 7.29 -44.69 25.36
C ASP A 68 5.90 -45.24 25.66
N PHE A 69 5.08 -45.51 24.63
CA PHE A 69 4.48 -46.85 24.45
C PHE A 69 3.87 -47.02 23.06
N SER A 70 4.36 -48.04 22.38
CA SER A 70 3.83 -48.59 21.14
C SER A 70 2.58 -49.47 21.38
N ARG A 71 1.69 -49.51 20.38
CA ARG A 71 0.60 -50.49 20.13
C ARG A 71 -0.65 -50.43 21.06
N LYS A 72 -1.80 -49.99 20.49
CA LYS A 72 -3.06 -50.77 20.34
C LYS A 72 -4.20 -49.96 19.67
N THR A 73 -5.08 -50.70 19.00
CA THR A 73 -6.16 -50.35 18.05
C THR A 73 -7.43 -49.70 18.66
N PRO A 74 -8.30 -49.07 17.83
CA PRO A 74 -9.42 -48.23 18.26
C PRO A 74 -10.69 -49.05 18.52
N LYS A 75 -11.19 -49.02 19.76
CA LYS A 75 -12.58 -49.32 20.17
C LYS A 75 -12.69 -49.17 21.68
N GLN A 76 -12.82 -47.92 22.16
CA GLN A 76 -13.39 -47.52 23.46
C GLN A 76 -13.13 -46.02 23.70
N THR A 77 -13.80 -45.16 22.93
CA THR A 77 -13.93 -43.74 23.27
C THR A 77 -15.35 -43.28 22.89
N LEU A 78 -16.34 -43.91 23.51
CA LEU A 78 -17.76 -43.54 23.35
C LEU A 78 -18.45 -43.62 24.72
N SER A 79 -17.91 -42.89 25.69
CA SER A 79 -18.59 -42.65 26.97
C SER A 79 -18.08 -41.40 27.72
N THR A 80 -17.34 -40.49 27.07
CA THR A 80 -16.84 -39.24 27.67
C THR A 80 -17.25 -37.99 26.89
N LEU A 81 -18.22 -38.10 25.96
CA LEU A 81 -18.73 -36.99 25.14
C LEU A 81 -20.17 -36.57 25.50
N THR A 82 -20.63 -36.88 26.71
CA THR A 82 -22.01 -36.57 27.17
C THR A 82 -22.11 -35.62 28.37
N ASP A 83 -21.00 -35.04 28.85
CA ASP A 83 -21.04 -34.07 29.96
C ASP A 83 -20.74 -32.61 29.53
N ASP A 84 -20.23 -32.35 28.32
CA ASP A 84 -20.00 -30.99 27.82
C ASP A 84 -21.25 -30.31 27.22
N TYR A 85 -22.34 -31.06 27.02
CA TYR A 85 -23.61 -30.50 26.54
C TYR A 85 -24.48 -29.85 27.64
N LYS A 86 -24.02 -29.85 28.90
CA LYS A 86 -24.76 -29.25 30.04
C LYS A 86 -24.22 -27.90 30.54
N LEU A 87 -23.14 -27.39 29.97
CA LEU A 87 -22.57 -26.08 30.32
C LEU A 87 -23.00 -24.92 29.39
N SER A 88 -23.73 -25.22 28.31
CA SER A 88 -24.33 -24.22 27.41
C SER A 88 -25.71 -23.70 27.86
N MET A 89 -26.30 -24.24 28.94
CA MET A 89 -27.61 -23.85 29.50
C MET A 89 -27.49 -22.92 30.73
N ARG A 90 -26.49 -22.03 30.75
CA ARG A 90 -26.38 -20.95 31.77
C ARG A 90 -26.17 -19.55 31.20
N HIS A 91 -26.13 -19.40 29.88
CA HIS A 91 -26.11 -18.10 29.17
C HIS A 91 -27.46 -17.73 28.54
N GLN A 92 -28.54 -18.42 28.93
CA GLN A 92 -29.91 -18.12 28.50
C GLN A 92 -30.71 -17.34 29.55
N GLU A 93 -30.24 -17.22 30.80
CA GLU A 93 -30.91 -16.46 31.87
C GLU A 93 -30.48 -14.97 31.96
N LEU A 94 -29.51 -14.52 31.16
CA LEU A 94 -29.13 -13.10 31.05
C LEU A 94 -29.81 -12.36 29.89
N LEU A 95 -30.56 -13.08 29.05
CA LEU A 95 -31.38 -12.52 27.97
C LEU A 95 -32.85 -12.30 28.36
N GLU A 96 -33.26 -12.68 29.57
CA GLU A 96 -34.61 -12.42 30.10
C GLU A 96 -34.72 -11.09 30.88
N GLY A 97 -33.59 -10.42 31.15
CA GLY A 97 -33.55 -9.10 31.80
C GLY A 97 -33.93 -7.93 30.88
N ASP A 98 -33.72 -8.08 29.57
CA ASP A 98 -33.98 -7.03 28.56
C ASP A 98 -35.33 -7.18 27.85
N LEU A 99 -36.12 -8.19 28.19
CA LEU A 99 -37.49 -8.36 27.68
C LEU A 99 -38.54 -7.58 28.48
N LYS A 100 -38.24 -7.16 29.71
CA LYS A 100 -39.16 -6.36 30.56
C LYS A 100 -39.15 -4.85 30.27
N SER A 101 -38.16 -4.35 29.53
CA SER A 101 -38.12 -2.95 29.07
C SER A 101 -38.79 -2.76 27.71
N PHE A 102 -39.08 -3.84 26.97
CA PHE A 102 -39.75 -3.80 25.67
C PHE A 102 -41.29 -3.94 25.76
N GLU A 103 -41.81 -4.54 26.83
CA GLU A 103 -43.27 -4.71 27.04
C GLU A 103 -44.00 -3.43 27.50
N SER A 104 -43.29 -2.35 27.85
CA SER A 104 -43.92 -1.08 28.27
C SER A 104 -44.19 -0.10 27.12
N MET A 105 -43.75 -0.38 25.90
CA MET A 105 -43.91 0.51 24.72
C MET A 105 -44.91 0.01 23.66
N GLN A 106 -45.64 -1.09 23.91
CA GLN A 106 -46.57 -1.68 22.93
C GLN A 106 -48.08 -1.55 23.26
N MET A 107 -48.47 -0.54 24.03
CA MET A 107 -49.88 -0.14 24.14
C MET A 107 -50.15 1.09 23.28
N GLN A 108 -50.18 0.91 21.94
CA GLN A 108 -51.06 1.59 20.96
C GLN A 108 -50.58 1.33 19.50
N GLY A 109 -51.37 0.58 18.72
CA GLY A 109 -51.44 0.74 17.24
C GLY A 109 -50.70 -0.27 16.35
N ALA A 110 -51.45 -1.27 15.89
CA ALA A 110 -51.19 -2.34 14.90
C ALA A 110 -50.22 -2.12 13.70
N PHE A 111 -49.36 -3.13 13.45
CA PHE A 111 -48.86 -3.57 12.13
C PHE A 111 -48.69 -5.11 12.10
N PRO A 112 -48.91 -5.81 10.95
CA PRO A 112 -48.81 -7.27 10.85
C PRO A 112 -47.39 -7.75 10.48
N SER A 113 -46.94 -8.86 11.09
CA SER A 113 -45.70 -9.58 10.75
C SER A 113 -45.90 -10.58 9.59
N PRO A 114 -44.80 -11.02 8.96
CA PRO A 114 -44.59 -12.47 8.88
C PRO A 114 -43.20 -12.91 9.34
N ARG A 115 -43.19 -13.80 10.35
CA ARG A 115 -42.09 -14.68 10.73
C ARG A 115 -41.87 -15.74 9.65
N ALA A 116 -40.62 -15.93 9.20
CA ALA A 116 -40.14 -17.21 8.71
C ALA A 116 -38.75 -17.49 9.33
N ARG A 117 -38.68 -18.57 10.10
CA ARG A 117 -37.48 -19.07 10.79
C ARG A 117 -36.55 -19.73 9.78
N PHE A 118 -35.27 -19.36 9.76
CA PHE A 118 -34.20 -20.25 9.32
C PHE A 118 -33.55 -20.85 10.56
N THR A 119 -33.87 -22.11 10.85
CA THR A 119 -33.12 -22.96 11.78
C THR A 119 -32.04 -23.67 10.99
N GLY A 120 -30.79 -23.55 11.44
CA GLY A 120 -29.66 -24.31 10.91
C GLY A 120 -29.82 -25.79 11.21
N GLU A 121 -29.93 -26.60 10.15
CA GLU A 121 -29.62 -28.02 10.07
C GLU A 121 -29.89 -28.46 8.62
N MET A 122 -28.96 -28.16 7.70
CA MET A 122 -28.92 -28.76 6.36
C MET A 122 -27.65 -28.38 5.59
N TRP A 123 -26.47 -28.60 6.19
CA TRP A 123 -25.19 -28.58 5.46
C TRP A 123 -24.28 -29.65 6.05
N LEU A 124 -24.59 -30.91 5.73
CA LEU A 124 -23.70 -32.07 5.86
C LEU A 124 -24.39 -33.27 5.20
N GLN A 125 -24.53 -33.23 3.87
CA GLN A 125 -24.68 -34.39 3.00
C GLN A 125 -24.56 -33.89 1.55
N ASN A 126 -23.73 -34.58 0.76
CA ASN A 126 -23.35 -34.32 -0.64
C ASN A 126 -22.07 -33.50 -0.88
N ALA A 127 -21.01 -33.85 -0.15
CA ALA A 127 -19.63 -33.66 -0.60
C ALA A 127 -18.97 -35.04 -0.80
N SER A 128 -19.44 -35.78 -1.79
CA SER A 128 -18.75 -36.93 -2.39
C SER A 128 -19.44 -37.26 -3.70
N GLU A 129 -18.66 -37.40 -4.78
CA GLU A 129 -19.08 -37.59 -6.18
C GLU A 129 -19.38 -36.30 -6.94
N ILE A 130 -18.34 -35.74 -7.56
CA ILE A 130 -18.22 -35.52 -9.01
C ILE A 130 -16.74 -35.22 -9.25
N ALA A 131 -16.00 -36.29 -9.55
CA ALA A 131 -14.75 -36.25 -10.29
C ALA A 131 -15.07 -36.83 -11.67
N ASP A 132 -14.57 -36.17 -12.72
CA ASP A 132 -14.49 -36.59 -14.11
C ASP A 132 -15.81 -36.84 -14.88
N ILE A 133 -15.98 -36.11 -15.99
CA ILE A 133 -16.24 -36.64 -17.35
C ILE A 133 -16.45 -35.43 -18.29
N GLU A 134 -15.48 -35.22 -19.18
CA GLU A 134 -15.68 -34.60 -20.50
C GLU A 134 -16.60 -35.50 -21.35
N VAL A 135 -17.46 -34.91 -22.18
CA VAL A 135 -17.62 -35.18 -23.63
C VAL A 135 -18.88 -34.50 -24.18
N ALA A 136 -18.72 -33.93 -25.37
CA ALA A 136 -19.66 -33.16 -26.16
C ALA A 136 -20.88 -33.91 -26.73
N LYS A 137 -21.85 -33.11 -27.19
CA LYS A 137 -22.77 -33.26 -28.35
C LYS A 137 -24.28 -33.33 -28.06
N THR A 138 -24.95 -32.26 -28.52
CA THR A 138 -26.10 -32.24 -29.45
C THR A 138 -27.33 -33.09 -29.10
N LEU A 139 -28.48 -32.44 -28.88
CA LEU A 139 -29.77 -32.84 -29.46
C LEU A 139 -30.86 -31.77 -29.21
N GLU A 140 -31.42 -31.29 -30.33
CA GLU A 140 -32.70 -30.58 -30.44
C GLU A 140 -33.87 -31.52 -30.09
N LEU A 141 -34.98 -30.98 -29.56
CA LEU A 141 -36.35 -31.15 -30.10
C LEU A 141 -37.47 -30.65 -29.14
N ASP A 142 -38.25 -29.72 -29.70
CA ASP A 142 -39.72 -29.64 -29.80
C ASP A 142 -40.69 -29.64 -28.59
N THR A 143 -41.19 -28.42 -28.35
CA THR A 143 -42.59 -27.91 -28.49
C THR A 143 -43.84 -28.65 -27.97
N ASN A 144 -44.70 -27.81 -27.35
CA ASN A 144 -46.18 -27.83 -27.25
C ASN A 144 -46.88 -28.51 -26.04
N VAL A 145 -47.37 -27.69 -25.10
CA VAL A 145 -48.80 -27.59 -24.71
C VAL A 145 -49.09 -26.18 -24.14
N GLU A 146 -50.06 -25.46 -24.73
CA GLU A 146 -50.66 -24.20 -24.22
C GLU A 146 -51.86 -24.48 -23.30
N THR A 147 -52.08 -23.64 -22.26
CA THR A 147 -53.39 -23.02 -21.93
C THR A 147 -53.33 -21.95 -20.81
N SER A 148 -53.62 -20.69 -21.20
CA SER A 148 -54.41 -19.60 -20.54
C SER A 148 -54.03 -18.92 -19.19
N THR A 149 -53.29 -17.78 -19.28
CA THR A 149 -53.45 -16.39 -18.71
C THR A 149 -53.67 -16.09 -17.20
N PRO A 150 -53.27 -14.89 -16.68
CA PRO A 150 -52.05 -14.09 -16.90
C PRO A 150 -51.37 -13.63 -15.58
N ILE A 151 -50.05 -13.75 -15.46
CA ILE A 151 -49.25 -13.05 -14.43
C ILE A 151 -48.20 -12.21 -15.19
N PHE A 152 -48.17 -10.91 -14.91
CA PHE A 152 -47.17 -9.98 -15.45
C PHE A 152 -45.77 -10.39 -14.97
N SER A 153 -45.03 -11.02 -15.86
CA SER A 153 -43.58 -11.17 -15.77
C SER A 153 -42.94 -10.32 -16.86
N HIS A 154 -42.28 -9.22 -16.50
CA HIS A 154 -41.25 -8.63 -17.35
C HIS A 154 -39.99 -9.48 -17.20
N VAL A 155 -39.97 -10.61 -17.91
CA VAL A 155 -38.73 -11.28 -18.30
C VAL A 155 -38.22 -10.53 -19.53
N VAL A 156 -37.18 -9.74 -19.36
CA VAL A 156 -36.42 -9.19 -20.49
C VAL A 156 -35.68 -10.36 -21.12
N THR A 157 -36.10 -10.74 -22.33
CA THR A 157 -35.33 -11.61 -23.22
C THR A 157 -33.97 -10.96 -23.46
N LEU A 158 -32.89 -11.60 -22.99
CA LEU A 158 -31.54 -11.37 -23.46
C LEU A 158 -31.53 -11.66 -24.97
N GLY A 159 -31.66 -10.59 -25.76
CA GLY A 159 -31.42 -10.65 -27.19
C GLY A 159 -29.97 -11.02 -27.44
N ASP A 160 -29.76 -11.84 -28.46
CA ASP A 160 -28.47 -12.32 -28.94
C ASP A 160 -27.40 -11.22 -28.88
N VAL A 161 -26.51 -11.34 -27.89
CA VAL A 161 -25.26 -10.58 -27.85
C VAL A 161 -24.39 -11.20 -28.94
N THR A 162 -24.46 -10.66 -30.15
CA THR A 162 -23.41 -10.85 -31.15
C THR A 162 -22.07 -10.59 -30.47
N PRO A 163 -21.05 -11.45 -30.65
CA PRO A 163 -19.72 -11.16 -30.14
C PRO A 163 -19.28 -9.88 -30.85
N CYS A 164 -19.28 -8.75 -30.12
CA CYS A 164 -18.69 -7.54 -30.63
C CYS A 164 -17.26 -7.87 -31.04
N SER A 165 -16.95 -7.63 -32.31
CA SER A 165 -15.58 -7.65 -32.78
C SER A 165 -14.75 -6.76 -31.85
N TYR A 166 -13.72 -7.34 -31.23
CA TYR A 166 -12.79 -6.71 -30.29
C TYR A 166 -12.06 -5.45 -30.81
N ASN A 167 -12.35 -4.98 -32.03
CA ASN A 167 -11.63 -3.91 -32.73
C ASN A 167 -12.35 -2.55 -32.76
N GLU A 168 -13.50 -2.39 -32.10
CA GLU A 168 -14.17 -1.08 -31.96
C GLU A 168 -14.38 -0.67 -30.49
N MET A 169 -13.45 -1.07 -29.60
CA MET A 169 -13.41 -0.59 -28.23
C MET A 169 -12.83 0.83 -28.21
N TRP A 170 -13.69 1.81 -27.92
CA TRP A 170 -13.28 3.16 -27.52
C TRP A 170 -12.15 3.08 -26.47
N PRO A 171 -11.09 3.90 -26.55
CA PRO A 171 -10.01 3.86 -25.58
C PRO A 171 -10.57 4.15 -24.19
N TRP A 172 -10.22 3.30 -23.23
CA TRP A 172 -10.61 3.38 -21.83
C TRP A 172 -10.44 4.82 -21.28
N PRO A 173 -11.52 5.53 -20.91
CA PRO A 173 -11.57 7.00 -20.91
C PRO A 173 -11.16 7.60 -19.56
N TRP A 174 -10.03 7.18 -19.00
CA TRP A 174 -9.57 7.63 -17.69
C TRP A 174 -8.80 8.96 -17.72
N LEU A 175 -8.29 9.38 -18.88
CA LEU A 175 -7.54 10.62 -19.03
C LEU A 175 -8.35 11.61 -19.86
N PRO A 176 -8.42 12.90 -19.45
CA PRO A 176 -8.88 13.94 -20.35
C PRO A 176 -8.10 13.83 -21.67
N PRO A 177 -8.73 13.96 -22.85
CA PRO A 177 -8.05 13.84 -24.15
C PRO A 177 -6.86 14.81 -24.31
N THR A 178 -6.79 15.83 -23.45
CA THR A 178 -5.76 16.88 -23.43
C THR A 178 -4.58 16.57 -22.53
N LEU A 179 -4.69 15.57 -21.64
CA LEU A 179 -3.65 15.29 -20.65
C LEU A 179 -2.51 14.51 -21.30
N THR A 180 -1.28 15.01 -21.16
CA THR A 180 -0.08 14.42 -21.78
C THR A 180 1.05 14.36 -20.77
N SER A 181 2.03 13.48 -21.01
CA SER A 181 3.27 13.39 -20.24
C SER A 181 4.03 14.72 -20.18
N SER A 182 3.77 15.64 -21.14
CA SER A 182 4.33 16.99 -21.16
C SER A 182 3.94 17.83 -19.93
N GLU A 183 2.84 17.52 -19.25
CA GLU A 183 2.44 18.17 -17.99
C GLU A 183 3.44 17.92 -16.86
N TYR A 184 4.18 16.81 -16.90
CA TYR A 184 5.23 16.50 -15.94
C TYR A 184 6.56 17.17 -16.30
N ILE A 185 6.74 17.64 -17.54
CA ILE A 185 8.03 18.10 -18.06
C ILE A 185 8.06 19.63 -18.12
N SER A 186 9.05 20.22 -17.46
CA SER A 186 9.27 21.66 -17.54
C SER A 186 9.89 22.07 -18.87
N ASN A 187 9.27 23.07 -19.51
CA ASN A 187 9.85 23.79 -20.65
C ASN A 187 10.96 24.76 -20.23
N SER A 188 11.11 25.01 -18.92
CA SER A 188 12.16 25.88 -18.39
C SER A 188 13.52 25.20 -18.44
N LYS A 189 14.56 26.00 -18.70
CA LYS A 189 15.96 25.57 -18.55
C LYS A 189 16.47 25.72 -17.11
N LEU A 190 15.72 26.39 -16.24
CA LEU A 190 16.04 26.55 -14.82
C LEU A 190 15.43 25.42 -14.00
N PRO A 191 16.03 25.05 -12.84
CA PRO A 191 15.42 24.10 -11.92
C PRO A 191 14.06 24.63 -11.45
N VAL A 192 13.02 23.83 -11.63
CA VAL A 192 11.65 24.19 -11.23
C VAL A 192 11.08 23.26 -10.17
N THR A 193 11.54 22.00 -10.09
CA THR A 193 10.89 20.96 -9.27
C THR A 193 10.72 21.35 -7.81
N PHE A 194 11.70 22.04 -7.22
CA PHE A 194 11.67 22.49 -5.83
C PHE A 194 11.60 24.03 -5.69
N SER A 195 11.25 24.74 -6.77
CA SER A 195 11.28 26.22 -6.82
C SER A 195 10.37 26.89 -5.79
N HIS A 196 9.23 26.29 -5.46
CA HIS A 196 8.31 26.79 -4.44
C HIS A 196 8.62 26.28 -3.03
N GLN A 197 9.54 25.33 -2.87
CA GLN A 197 9.73 24.60 -1.60
C GLN A 197 10.00 25.55 -0.43
N ASN A 198 10.84 26.57 -0.60
CA ASN A 198 11.15 27.54 0.47
C ASN A 198 10.05 28.57 0.75
N ASN A 199 9.01 28.63 -0.08
CA ASN A 199 7.90 29.59 0.04
C ASN A 199 6.62 28.92 0.57
N LEU A 200 6.61 27.60 0.77
CA LEU A 200 5.45 26.89 1.30
C LEU A 200 5.24 27.22 2.79
N PRO A 201 3.99 27.40 3.23
CA PRO A 201 3.68 27.59 4.65
C PRO A 201 4.01 26.34 5.46
N VAL A 202 4.33 26.49 6.74
CA VAL A 202 4.44 25.36 7.67
C VAL A 202 3.04 24.88 8.06
N VAL A 203 2.89 23.57 8.32
CA VAL A 203 1.63 23.00 8.83
C VAL A 203 1.23 23.74 10.12
N PRO A 204 0.02 24.30 10.22
CA PRO A 204 -0.39 25.03 11.41
C PRO A 204 -0.56 24.08 12.59
N ILE A 205 -0.07 24.49 13.76
CA ILE A 205 -0.37 23.81 15.02
C ILE A 205 -1.70 24.34 15.53
N LEU A 206 -2.69 23.47 15.67
CA LEU A 206 -4.00 23.86 16.19
C LEU A 206 -3.89 24.29 17.66
N PRO A 207 -4.73 25.23 18.12
CA PRO A 207 -4.93 25.44 19.54
C PRO A 207 -5.35 24.13 20.21
N LEU A 208 -4.79 23.83 21.39
CA LEU A 208 -5.05 22.57 22.11
C LEU A 208 -6.56 22.29 22.25
N ASN A 209 -7.35 23.31 22.60
CA ASN A 209 -8.80 23.13 22.74
C ASN A 209 -9.47 22.73 21.43
N ASP A 210 -9.06 23.30 20.30
CA ASP A 210 -9.64 23.00 18.99
C ASP A 210 -9.27 21.58 18.54
N ALA A 211 -8.03 21.16 18.82
CA ALA A 211 -7.58 19.79 18.56
C ALA A 211 -8.39 18.76 19.37
N LEU A 212 -8.56 18.99 20.68
CA LEU A 212 -9.33 18.10 21.55
C LEU A 212 -10.82 18.06 21.19
N GLN A 213 -11.41 19.19 20.77
CA GLN A 213 -12.80 19.24 20.30
C GLN A 213 -12.98 18.51 18.96
N THR A 214 -12.01 18.65 18.05
CA THR A 214 -12.02 17.92 16.78
C THR A 214 -11.91 16.41 17.01
N TYR A 215 -11.00 15.99 17.90
CA TYR A 215 -10.91 14.60 18.35
C TYR A 215 -12.21 14.11 19.01
N LEU A 216 -12.84 14.89 19.91
CA LEU A 216 -14.11 14.51 20.52
C LEU A 216 -15.21 14.32 19.47
N GLY A 217 -15.26 15.20 18.46
CA GLY A 217 -16.14 15.08 17.31
C GLY A 217 -15.94 13.79 16.51
N SER A 218 -14.71 13.30 16.46
CA SER A 218 -14.32 12.10 15.73
C SER A 218 -14.78 10.81 16.43
N VAL A 219 -14.73 10.75 17.77
CA VAL A 219 -15.10 9.54 18.54
C VAL A 219 -16.56 9.51 19.00
N ARG A 220 -17.21 10.68 19.18
CA ARG A 220 -18.55 10.75 19.80
C ARG A 220 -19.63 9.96 19.07
N LEU A 221 -19.48 9.75 17.76
CA LEU A 221 -20.43 9.03 16.92
C LEU A 221 -20.47 7.52 17.21
N PHE A 222 -19.44 7.01 17.88
CA PHE A 222 -19.24 5.58 18.11
C PHE A 222 -19.33 5.18 19.59
N LEU A 223 -19.38 6.15 20.49
CA LEU A 223 -19.36 5.92 21.93
C LEU A 223 -20.77 5.98 22.55
N LYS A 224 -21.04 5.07 23.49
CA LYS A 224 -22.23 5.14 24.34
C LYS A 224 -22.15 6.36 25.29
N PRO A 225 -23.28 6.91 25.77
CA PRO A 225 -23.31 8.11 26.62
C PRO A 225 -22.35 8.06 27.82
N ASP A 226 -22.30 6.95 28.56
CA ASP A 226 -21.42 6.81 29.73
C ASP A 226 -19.93 6.86 29.37
N LYS A 227 -19.58 6.25 28.22
CA LYS A 227 -18.20 6.25 27.71
C LYS A 227 -17.83 7.62 27.16
N LEU A 228 -18.74 8.29 26.45
CA LEU A 228 -18.53 9.66 25.99
C LEU A 228 -18.27 10.61 27.17
N ALA A 229 -19.08 10.54 28.24
CA ALA A 229 -18.86 11.32 29.45
C ALA A 229 -17.55 10.98 30.19
N GLN A 230 -17.03 9.77 30.02
CA GLN A 230 -15.69 9.41 30.50
C GLN A 230 -14.61 10.09 29.65
N VAL A 231 -14.73 10.08 28.32
CA VAL A 231 -13.78 10.75 27.41
C VAL A 231 -13.75 12.25 27.63
N GLU A 232 -14.91 12.90 27.76
CA GLU A 232 -14.98 14.34 28.03
C GLU A 232 -14.24 14.73 29.31
N ARG A 233 -14.41 13.96 30.38
CA ARG A 233 -13.67 14.17 31.64
C ARG A 233 -12.17 13.94 31.47
N LEU A 234 -11.77 12.93 30.72
CA LEU A 234 -10.35 12.66 30.43
C LEU A 234 -9.72 13.79 29.62
N LEU A 235 -10.42 14.30 28.60
CA LEU A 235 -9.95 15.41 27.77
C LEU A 235 -9.78 16.69 28.59
N GLU A 236 -10.74 17.02 29.46
CA GLU A 236 -10.61 18.21 30.32
C GLU A 236 -9.47 18.03 31.33
N SER A 237 -9.37 16.85 31.95
CA SER A 237 -8.25 16.53 32.85
C SER A 237 -6.90 16.61 32.14
N PHE A 238 -6.78 16.11 30.91
CA PHE A 238 -5.55 16.18 30.11
C PHE A 238 -5.18 17.63 29.79
N LYS A 239 -6.17 18.42 29.36
CA LYS A 239 -6.03 19.85 29.07
C LYS A 239 -5.61 20.67 30.29
N GLU A 240 -6.09 20.32 31.47
CA GLU A 240 -5.74 21.03 32.72
C GLU A 240 -4.38 20.59 33.30
N SER A 241 -3.94 19.36 33.00
CA SER A 241 -2.68 18.79 33.47
C SER A 241 -1.55 18.93 32.43
N SER A 242 -1.07 17.82 31.88
CA SER A 242 0.11 17.76 31.01
C SER A 242 -0.11 18.36 29.62
N GLY A 243 -1.36 18.41 29.14
CA GLY A 243 -1.68 18.80 27.77
C GLY A 243 -1.17 20.21 27.39
N LYS A 244 -1.23 21.18 28.31
CA LYS A 244 -0.68 22.54 28.08
C LYS A 244 0.84 22.53 27.92
N ASN A 245 1.53 21.82 28.80
CA ASN A 245 2.99 21.71 28.74
C ASN A 245 3.44 20.98 27.47
N LEU A 246 2.73 19.90 27.08
CA LEU A 246 3.02 19.17 25.84
C LEU A 246 2.73 20.02 24.59
N GLN A 247 1.65 20.79 24.59
CA GLN A 247 1.35 21.75 23.54
C GLN A 247 2.47 22.80 23.40
N GLU A 248 2.92 23.37 24.51
CA GLU A 248 4.03 24.33 24.53
C GLU A 248 5.34 23.71 24.07
N ASN A 249 5.60 22.44 24.42
CA ASN A 249 6.75 21.69 23.93
C ASN A 249 6.72 21.58 22.40
N ILE A 250 5.59 21.20 21.81
CA ILE A 250 5.45 21.07 20.35
C ILE A 250 5.57 22.44 19.66
N ILE A 251 4.99 23.51 20.23
CA ILE A 251 5.11 24.87 19.67
C ILE A 251 6.55 25.37 19.73
N THR A 252 7.21 25.21 20.88
CA THR A 252 8.62 25.59 21.06
C THR A 252 9.50 24.81 20.10
N ALA A 253 9.28 23.50 20.00
CA ALA A 253 9.98 22.62 19.08
C ALA A 253 9.79 23.10 17.63
N SER A 254 8.56 23.40 17.20
CA SER A 254 8.29 23.94 15.87
C SER A 254 8.90 25.32 15.60
N SER A 255 9.14 26.14 16.63
CA SER A 255 9.64 27.51 16.50
C SER A 255 11.18 27.61 16.56
N SER A 256 11.84 26.63 17.19
CA SER A 256 13.27 26.71 17.54
C SER A 256 14.22 26.22 16.44
N ILE A 257 13.69 25.72 15.31
CA ILE A 257 14.52 25.13 14.26
C ILE A 257 14.33 25.88 12.94
N SER A 258 15.45 26.22 12.29
CA SER A 258 15.47 26.88 11.00
C SER A 258 14.63 26.12 9.98
N ILE A 259 14.10 26.85 8.99
CA ILE A 259 13.32 26.34 7.85
C ILE A 259 13.97 25.08 7.21
N SER A 260 15.30 24.93 7.31
CA SER A 260 16.05 23.77 6.82
C SER A 260 15.90 22.45 7.60
N ASN A 261 15.38 22.45 8.83
CA ASN A 261 15.21 21.26 9.68
C ASN A 261 13.83 21.25 10.38
N ASN A 262 12.75 21.49 9.62
CA ASN A 262 11.42 21.68 10.17
C ASN A 262 10.94 20.49 11.03
N ILE A 263 10.60 20.75 12.30
CA ILE A 263 10.05 19.79 13.25
C ILE A 263 8.63 19.31 12.90
N SER A 264 7.93 19.97 11.98
CA SER A 264 6.75 19.38 11.32
C SER A 264 7.10 18.07 10.57
N CYS A 265 8.39 17.75 10.39
CA CYS A 265 8.85 16.44 9.94
C CYS A 265 9.21 15.47 11.07
N THR A 266 9.47 15.94 12.30
CA THR A 266 10.06 15.11 13.37
C THR A 266 9.03 14.59 14.37
N TYR A 267 7.99 15.36 14.69
CA TYR A 267 6.88 14.90 15.58
C TYR A 267 5.56 14.71 14.84
N TRP A 268 5.44 15.29 13.64
CA TRP A 268 4.19 15.38 12.87
C TRP A 268 4.20 14.54 11.59
N SER A 269 5.34 13.97 11.19
CA SER A 269 5.40 13.19 9.95
C SER A 269 4.83 11.79 10.22
N PRO A 270 3.81 11.36 9.45
CA PRO A 270 3.33 9.98 9.48
C PRO A 270 4.45 8.95 9.24
N ASN A 271 5.55 9.34 8.58
CA ASN A 271 6.73 8.49 8.42
C ASN A 271 7.40 8.18 9.77
N VAL A 272 7.46 9.14 10.69
CA VAL A 272 8.00 8.94 12.03
C VAL A 272 7.09 7.99 12.80
N VAL A 273 5.77 8.21 12.74
CA VAL A 273 4.78 7.29 13.33
C VAL A 273 4.91 5.89 12.74
N ALA A 274 5.09 5.77 11.42
CA ALA A 274 5.30 4.48 10.76
C ALA A 274 6.62 3.80 11.18
N CYS A 275 7.70 4.57 11.38
CA CYS A 275 8.96 4.04 11.93
C CYS A 275 8.85 3.63 13.40
N LEU A 276 7.88 4.17 14.14
CA LEU A 276 7.61 3.85 15.54
C LEU A 276 6.58 2.73 15.72
N SER A 277 5.72 2.49 14.73
CA SER A 277 4.58 1.56 14.79
C SER A 277 4.96 0.11 15.10
N ARG A 278 6.25 -0.25 14.99
CA ARG A 278 6.81 -1.62 15.06
C ARG A 278 6.07 -2.65 14.18
N LEU A 279 5.14 -2.22 13.33
CA LEU A 279 4.44 -3.07 12.39
C LEU A 279 5.46 -3.65 11.40
N GLU A 280 5.29 -4.93 11.08
CA GLU A 280 6.04 -5.59 10.01
C GLU A 280 5.83 -4.82 8.71
N ALA A 281 6.91 -4.60 7.94
CA ALA A 281 6.85 -3.75 6.75
C ALA A 281 5.73 -4.14 5.75
N PRO A 282 5.46 -5.43 5.46
CA PRO A 282 4.36 -5.82 4.58
C PRO A 282 2.97 -5.34 5.02
N LEU A 283 2.75 -5.15 6.32
CA LEU A 283 1.48 -4.66 6.88
C LEU A 283 1.36 -3.13 6.83
N ALA A 284 2.50 -2.43 6.83
CA ALA A 284 2.57 -0.98 6.78
C ALA A 284 2.63 -0.41 5.35
N ASN A 285 3.16 -1.19 4.41
CA ASN A 285 3.34 -0.77 3.02
C ASN A 285 2.01 -0.69 2.26
N SER A 286 1.96 0.18 1.25
CA SER A 286 0.85 0.25 0.30
C SER A 286 1.19 -0.58 -0.94
N GLY A 287 0.33 -1.54 -1.27
CA GLY A 287 0.32 -2.17 -2.59
C GLY A 287 -0.37 -1.26 -3.60
N ILE A 288 -0.01 -1.34 -4.88
CA ILE A 288 -0.70 -0.60 -5.95
C ILE A 288 -0.88 -1.53 -7.15
N LEU A 289 -2.11 -1.60 -7.64
CA LEU A 289 -2.45 -2.22 -8.92
C LEU A 289 -2.30 -1.19 -10.03
N ALA A 290 -1.47 -1.51 -11.03
CA ALA A 290 -1.10 -0.59 -12.07
C ALA A 290 -2.22 -0.43 -13.12
N PRO A 291 -2.54 0.80 -13.54
CA PRO A 291 -3.67 1.10 -14.41
C PRO A 291 -3.68 0.42 -15.76
N TYR A 292 -2.51 0.36 -16.39
CA TYR A 292 -2.36 -0.07 -17.77
C TYR A 292 -2.53 -1.59 -17.92
N MET A 293 -2.52 -2.36 -16.83
CA MET A 293 -2.66 -3.82 -16.88
C MET A 293 -3.97 -4.30 -17.50
N TRP A 294 -5.02 -3.49 -17.42
CA TRP A 294 -6.35 -3.84 -17.91
C TRP A 294 -6.60 -3.45 -19.36
N ASP A 295 -5.81 -2.50 -19.88
CA ASP A 295 -6.12 -1.83 -21.14
C ASP A 295 -4.95 -1.90 -22.13
N LEU A 296 -3.82 -1.27 -21.80
CA LEU A 296 -2.65 -1.13 -22.67
C LEU A 296 -1.66 -2.28 -22.52
N TRP A 297 -1.74 -3.00 -21.40
CA TRP A 297 -0.75 -3.95 -20.95
C TRP A 297 -1.35 -5.30 -20.51
N PRO A 298 -2.28 -5.89 -21.31
CA PRO A 298 -3.01 -7.11 -20.94
C PRO A 298 -2.07 -8.30 -20.72
N GLU A 299 -2.53 -9.38 -20.09
CA GLU A 299 -1.71 -10.58 -19.90
C GLU A 299 -1.11 -11.08 -21.24
N ARG A 300 0.22 -11.26 -21.30
CA ARG A 300 0.89 -11.81 -22.48
C ARG A 300 2.02 -12.74 -22.06
N SER A 301 1.97 -13.98 -22.52
CA SER A 301 3.05 -14.94 -22.29
C SER A 301 4.35 -14.46 -22.91
N ASN A 302 5.48 -14.75 -22.24
CA ASN A 302 6.83 -14.42 -22.70
C ASN A 302 7.11 -12.92 -22.87
N SER A 303 6.34 -12.05 -22.21
CA SER A 303 6.54 -10.61 -22.30
C SER A 303 7.28 -10.03 -21.09
N GLN A 304 7.50 -10.79 -20.02
CA GLN A 304 8.09 -10.31 -18.76
C GLN A 304 9.36 -9.45 -18.94
N ILE A 305 10.32 -9.91 -19.74
CA ILE A 305 11.57 -9.15 -19.96
C ILE A 305 11.34 -7.90 -20.79
N ASP A 306 10.60 -7.99 -21.89
CA ASP A 306 10.29 -6.83 -22.73
C ASP A 306 9.61 -5.75 -21.88
N ARG A 307 8.71 -6.18 -20.99
CA ARG A 307 8.02 -5.29 -20.05
C ARG A 307 8.92 -4.67 -19.01
N ALA A 308 9.84 -5.46 -18.46
CA ALA A 308 10.85 -4.95 -17.53
C ALA A 308 11.73 -3.89 -18.19
N VAL A 309 12.11 -4.07 -19.46
CA VAL A 309 12.90 -3.08 -20.21
C VAL A 309 12.11 -1.77 -20.37
N ILE A 310 10.85 -1.85 -20.80
CA ILE A 310 9.97 -0.67 -20.94
C ILE A 310 9.83 0.06 -19.60
N LEU A 311 9.54 -0.69 -18.53
CA LEU A 311 9.44 -0.15 -17.18
C LEU A 311 10.70 0.61 -16.79
N ILE A 312 11.87 -0.02 -16.92
CA ILE A 312 13.15 0.60 -16.56
C ILE A 312 13.37 1.88 -17.36
N GLN A 313 13.12 1.88 -18.67
CA GLN A 313 13.29 3.07 -19.49
C GLN A 313 12.41 4.24 -19.04
N LEU A 314 11.12 3.99 -18.79
CA LEU A 314 10.17 5.02 -18.37
C LEU A 314 10.47 5.52 -16.95
N VAL A 315 10.81 4.63 -16.03
CA VAL A 315 11.18 5.00 -14.65
C VAL A 315 12.48 5.80 -14.65
N SER A 316 13.48 5.41 -15.43
CA SER A 316 14.72 6.18 -15.59
C SER A 316 14.49 7.53 -16.25
N GLU A 317 13.52 7.66 -17.16
CA GLU A 317 13.16 8.96 -17.72
C GLU A 317 12.62 9.90 -16.63
N PHE A 318 11.70 9.42 -15.79
CA PHE A 318 11.18 10.19 -14.66
C PHE A 318 12.28 10.52 -13.65
N ALA A 319 13.14 9.56 -13.32
CA ALA A 319 14.30 9.77 -12.45
C ALA A 319 15.25 10.84 -13.00
N ARG A 320 15.46 10.89 -14.32
CA ARG A 320 16.27 11.93 -14.98
C ARG A 320 15.62 13.31 -14.90
N LEU A 321 14.29 13.40 -15.00
CA LEU A 321 13.57 14.67 -14.79
C LEU A 321 13.77 15.16 -13.36
N LEU A 322 13.66 14.28 -12.37
CA LEU A 322 13.89 14.62 -10.97
C LEU A 322 15.35 15.00 -10.69
N TYR A 323 16.31 14.22 -11.22
CA TYR A 323 17.75 14.47 -11.08
C TYR A 323 18.17 15.82 -11.65
N SER A 324 17.58 16.20 -12.80
CA SER A 324 17.81 17.51 -13.42
C SER A 324 16.89 18.64 -12.90
N GLU A 325 16.07 18.37 -11.87
CA GLU A 325 15.03 19.27 -11.34
C GLU A 325 14.13 19.92 -12.41
N ARG A 326 13.77 19.12 -13.43
CA ARG A 326 12.87 19.50 -14.53
C ARG A 326 11.48 18.88 -14.45
N LEU A 327 11.18 18.13 -13.38
CA LEU A 327 9.81 17.74 -13.05
C LEU A 327 9.01 18.99 -12.69
N ASN A 328 7.83 19.18 -13.28
CA ASN A 328 6.99 20.35 -13.02
C ASN A 328 6.53 20.46 -11.56
N VAL A 329 6.16 21.68 -11.18
CA VAL A 329 5.50 21.94 -9.91
C VAL A 329 4.05 21.50 -10.04
N PHE A 330 3.57 20.74 -9.06
CA PHE A 330 2.17 20.32 -9.01
C PHE A 330 1.34 21.37 -8.27
N TYR A 331 0.10 21.53 -8.70
CA TYR A 331 -0.85 22.47 -8.11
C TYR A 331 -2.14 21.73 -7.74
N ASP A 332 -2.80 22.19 -6.69
CA ASP A 332 -4.17 21.75 -6.41
C ASP A 332 -5.19 22.45 -7.32
N GLU A 333 -6.46 22.09 -7.16
CA GLU A 333 -7.57 22.65 -7.95
C GLU A 333 -7.77 24.15 -7.78
N LEU A 334 -7.27 24.70 -6.66
CA LEU A 334 -7.35 26.11 -6.32
C LEU A 334 -6.10 26.88 -6.79
N GLY A 335 -5.14 26.21 -7.42
CA GLY A 335 -3.91 26.80 -7.93
C GLY A 335 -2.83 27.00 -6.86
N HIS A 336 -2.94 26.37 -5.70
CA HIS A 336 -1.87 26.39 -4.70
C HIS A 336 -0.74 25.43 -5.09
N PRO A 337 0.53 25.86 -5.04
CA PRO A 337 1.65 24.96 -5.28
C PRO A 337 1.73 23.89 -4.19
N LEU A 338 2.04 22.66 -4.60
CA LEU A 338 2.21 21.52 -3.70
C LEU A 338 3.68 21.26 -3.40
N CYS A 339 3.93 20.70 -2.23
CA CYS A 339 5.24 20.25 -1.79
C CYS A 339 5.71 19.06 -2.63
N ASN A 340 6.94 19.18 -3.14
CA ASN A 340 7.60 18.15 -3.92
C ASN A 340 8.71 17.42 -3.16
N HIS A 341 8.93 17.75 -1.88
CA HIS A 341 10.01 17.17 -1.07
C HIS A 341 10.04 15.64 -1.11
N GLN A 342 8.89 14.98 -1.06
CA GLN A 342 8.80 13.52 -1.07
C GLN A 342 9.35 12.87 -2.35
N PHE A 343 9.36 13.58 -3.50
CA PHE A 343 9.98 13.05 -4.71
C PHE A 343 11.47 12.77 -4.52
N ARG A 344 12.17 13.51 -3.65
CA ARG A 344 13.58 13.21 -3.30
C ARG A 344 13.76 11.82 -2.73
N LYS A 345 12.73 11.27 -2.08
CA LYS A 345 12.72 9.97 -1.42
C LYS A 345 12.11 8.86 -2.30
N LEU A 346 11.64 9.17 -3.50
CA LEU A 346 10.99 8.19 -4.39
C LEU A 346 11.99 7.14 -4.89
N PHE A 347 13.23 7.56 -5.18
CA PHE A 347 14.32 6.69 -5.62
C PHE A 347 15.43 6.63 -4.57
N SER A 348 16.19 5.54 -4.59
CA SER A 348 17.38 5.38 -3.75
C SER A 348 17.10 5.63 -2.28
N SER A 349 16.02 5.03 -1.79
CA SER A 349 15.59 5.13 -0.41
C SER A 349 15.29 3.77 0.19
N ALA A 350 15.56 3.64 1.48
CA ALA A 350 15.36 2.42 2.24
C ALA A 350 14.99 2.71 3.70
N LYS A 351 14.15 1.85 4.27
CA LYS A 351 13.83 1.79 5.69
C LYS A 351 14.88 0.89 6.35
N ILE A 352 15.49 1.35 7.42
CA ILE A 352 16.53 0.62 8.13
C ILE A 352 15.97 0.19 9.49
N PRO A 353 15.92 -1.12 9.81
CA PRO A 353 15.40 -1.58 11.09
C PRO A 353 16.28 -1.10 12.25
N GLY A 354 15.66 -0.51 13.27
CA GLY A 354 16.37 0.04 14.43
C GLY A 354 15.60 -0.16 15.73
N ILE A 355 16.25 0.02 16.87
CA ILE A 355 15.63 -0.04 18.21
C ILE A 355 15.94 1.28 18.94
N PRO A 356 14.94 1.98 19.51
CA PRO A 356 13.52 1.62 19.58
C PRO A 356 12.70 1.95 18.32
N SER A 357 13.31 2.58 17.30
CA SER A 357 12.62 3.03 16.10
C SER A 357 13.42 2.73 14.84
N ASP A 358 12.73 2.51 13.73
CA ASP A 358 13.37 2.39 12.42
C ASP A 358 13.89 3.75 11.91
N GLY A 359 14.90 3.70 11.04
CA GLY A 359 15.41 4.86 10.30
C GLY A 359 14.94 4.88 8.86
N THR A 360 15.01 6.05 8.21
CA THR A 360 14.84 6.16 6.75
C THR A 360 16.08 6.79 6.15
N HIS A 361 16.66 6.14 5.15
CA HIS A 361 17.83 6.62 4.43
C HIS A 361 17.44 6.98 2.99
N CYS A 362 18.00 8.07 2.49
CA CYS A 362 17.79 8.57 1.14
C CYS A 362 19.14 8.94 0.54
N PHE A 363 19.52 8.26 -0.53
CA PHE A 363 20.81 8.39 -1.20
C PHE A 363 20.70 9.15 -2.53
N PHE A 364 19.47 9.42 -3.01
CA PHE A 364 19.25 10.22 -4.20
C PHE A 364 19.74 11.66 -4.00
N LYS A 365 20.51 12.14 -4.97
CA LYS A 365 21.00 13.53 -5.03
C LYS A 365 20.75 14.09 -6.42
N SER A 366 20.19 15.30 -6.48
CA SER A 366 19.98 16.05 -7.73
C SER A 366 21.27 16.68 -8.25
N VAL A 367 21.31 17.06 -9.53
CA VAL A 367 22.48 17.71 -10.17
C VAL A 367 22.91 19.03 -9.51
N PHE A 368 22.01 19.66 -8.74
CA PHE A 368 22.29 20.91 -8.04
C PHE A 368 22.91 20.71 -6.66
N GLU A 369 23.08 19.47 -6.22
CA GLU A 369 23.72 19.14 -4.94
C GLU A 369 25.25 18.93 -5.09
N PRO A 370 26.07 19.32 -4.10
CA PRO A 370 27.54 19.28 -4.22
C PRO A 370 28.14 17.89 -4.53
N SER A 371 27.46 16.82 -4.12
CA SER A 371 27.89 15.42 -4.30
C SER A 371 26.96 14.64 -5.25
N HIS A 372 26.33 15.31 -6.21
CA HIS A 372 25.38 14.69 -7.16
C HIS A 372 25.96 13.49 -7.94
N GLN A 373 27.28 13.48 -8.17
CA GLN A 373 27.96 12.38 -8.87
C GLN A 373 27.90 11.05 -8.09
N GLU A 374 27.65 11.12 -6.78
CA GLU A 374 27.46 9.97 -5.89
C GLU A 374 26.01 9.46 -5.88
N SER A 375 25.09 10.11 -6.61
CA SER A 375 23.71 9.64 -6.71
C SER A 375 23.69 8.22 -7.30
N PRO A 376 23.04 7.23 -6.66
CA PRO A 376 23.08 5.84 -7.12
C PRO A 376 22.51 5.67 -8.53
N LYS A 377 23.08 4.71 -9.26
CA LYS A 377 22.83 4.47 -10.69
C LYS A 377 22.30 3.08 -11.01
N HIS A 378 22.25 2.22 -10.00
CA HIS A 378 21.87 0.82 -10.12
C HIS A 378 20.48 0.54 -9.55
N ILE A 379 19.90 -0.57 -9.98
CA ILE A 379 18.73 -1.20 -9.37
C ILE A 379 19.12 -2.54 -8.77
N ILE A 380 18.29 -3.05 -7.86
CA ILE A 380 18.34 -4.47 -7.50
C ILE A 380 17.29 -5.22 -8.29
N VAL A 381 17.70 -6.29 -8.96
CA VAL A 381 16.82 -7.27 -9.58
C VAL A 381 16.78 -8.51 -8.69
N ILE A 382 15.59 -8.93 -8.26
CA ILE A 382 15.38 -10.16 -7.51
C ILE A 382 14.75 -11.20 -8.44
N CYS A 383 15.38 -12.37 -8.58
CA CYS A 383 14.88 -13.46 -9.40
C CYS A 383 15.11 -14.79 -8.70
N ARG A 384 14.03 -15.55 -8.47
CA ARG A 384 14.06 -16.84 -7.75
C ARG A 384 14.87 -16.74 -6.44
N GLY A 385 14.63 -15.73 -5.62
CA GLY A 385 15.29 -15.50 -4.32
C GLY A 385 16.74 -15.02 -4.40
N GLN A 386 17.32 -14.91 -5.61
CA GLN A 386 18.67 -14.38 -5.83
C GLN A 386 18.60 -12.89 -6.14
N MET A 387 19.59 -12.13 -5.66
CA MET A 387 19.67 -10.69 -5.85
C MET A 387 20.84 -10.30 -6.77
N PHE A 388 20.57 -9.37 -7.67
CA PHE A 388 21.52 -8.87 -8.65
C PHE A 388 21.50 -7.34 -8.62
N SER A 389 22.66 -6.71 -8.57
CA SER A 389 22.82 -5.28 -8.81
C SER A 389 23.05 -5.06 -10.31
N LEU A 390 22.24 -4.21 -10.93
CA LEU A 390 22.36 -3.83 -12.33
C LEU A 390 22.46 -2.31 -12.43
N ASP A 391 23.62 -1.80 -12.89
CA ASP A 391 23.74 -0.39 -13.26
C ASP A 391 22.83 -0.10 -14.45
N ILE A 392 21.91 0.84 -14.33
CA ILE A 392 20.98 1.22 -15.42
C ILE A 392 21.18 2.65 -15.90
N ILE A 393 21.94 3.45 -15.14
CA ILE A 393 22.31 4.82 -15.50
C ILE A 393 23.81 4.89 -15.81
N LEU A 394 24.15 5.42 -16.99
CA LEU A 394 25.50 5.61 -17.49
C LEU A 394 26.08 6.97 -17.06
N GLU A 395 27.14 7.40 -17.74
CA GLU A 395 27.63 8.78 -17.68
C GLU A 395 26.54 9.77 -18.11
N GLU A 396 26.60 11.00 -17.57
CA GLU A 396 25.64 12.08 -17.86
C GLU A 396 24.16 11.80 -17.50
N PHE A 397 23.91 10.76 -16.71
CA PHE A 397 22.57 10.34 -16.27
C PHE A 397 21.68 9.85 -17.44
N THR A 398 22.30 9.24 -18.46
CA THR A 398 21.61 8.56 -19.56
C THR A 398 21.29 7.12 -19.18
N THR A 399 20.14 6.59 -19.62
CA THR A 399 19.75 5.20 -19.33
C THR A 399 20.49 4.23 -20.26
N LEU A 400 20.83 3.04 -19.77
CA LEU A 400 21.30 1.94 -20.61
C LEU A 400 20.36 1.72 -21.81
N PRO A 401 20.90 1.43 -23.01
CA PRO A 401 20.08 1.11 -24.17
C PRO A 401 19.17 -0.10 -23.93
N ALA A 402 17.96 -0.09 -24.52
CA ALA A 402 16.97 -1.17 -24.37
C ALA A 402 17.54 -2.57 -24.67
N LYS A 403 18.38 -2.66 -25.71
CA LYS A 403 19.03 -3.92 -26.11
C LYS A 403 19.94 -4.46 -25.01
N GLU A 404 20.74 -3.60 -24.38
CA GLU A 404 21.64 -3.98 -23.29
C GLU A 404 20.86 -4.33 -22.03
N LEU A 405 19.81 -3.57 -21.70
CA LEU A 405 18.89 -3.93 -20.62
C LEU A 405 18.27 -5.32 -20.83
N ASN A 406 17.78 -5.61 -22.04
CA ASN A 406 17.21 -6.92 -22.37
C ASN A 406 18.25 -8.03 -22.19
N MET A 407 19.47 -7.88 -22.74
CA MET A 407 20.55 -8.86 -22.60
C MET A 407 20.91 -9.11 -21.13
N ASN A 408 21.04 -8.06 -20.31
CA ASN A 408 21.34 -8.18 -18.89
C ASN A 408 20.24 -8.89 -18.11
N LEU A 409 18.97 -8.56 -18.38
CA LEU A 409 17.83 -9.20 -17.71
C LEU A 409 17.66 -10.67 -18.11
N GLN A 410 17.88 -11.01 -19.39
CA GLN A 410 17.92 -12.40 -19.86
C GLN A 410 19.06 -13.18 -19.21
N GLN A 411 20.23 -12.54 -19.07
CA GLN A 411 21.37 -13.14 -18.37
C GLN A 411 21.05 -13.42 -16.90
N ILE A 412 20.43 -12.47 -16.20
CA ILE A 412 19.94 -12.65 -14.83
C ILE A 412 18.99 -13.85 -14.72
N LEU A 413 18.00 -13.96 -15.62
CA LEU A 413 17.09 -15.11 -15.66
C LEU A 413 17.86 -16.42 -15.83
N SER A 414 18.80 -16.48 -16.79
CA SER A 414 19.57 -17.71 -17.07
C SER A 414 20.42 -18.15 -15.87
N ILE A 415 21.12 -17.20 -15.23
CA ILE A 415 21.95 -17.47 -14.04
C ILE A 415 21.05 -17.94 -12.90
N ALA A 416 19.92 -17.28 -12.69
CA ALA A 416 19.00 -17.63 -11.63
C ALA A 416 18.43 -19.05 -11.82
N GLU A 417 18.08 -19.42 -13.05
CA GLU A 417 17.58 -20.74 -13.42
C GLU A 417 18.63 -21.83 -13.27
N GLU A 418 19.85 -21.62 -13.80
CA GLU A 418 20.95 -22.57 -13.68
C GLU A 418 21.30 -22.85 -12.20
N ASN A 419 21.42 -21.80 -11.39
CA ASN A 419 21.67 -21.93 -9.96
C ASN A 419 20.54 -22.66 -9.21
N THR A 420 19.29 -22.49 -9.67
CA THR A 420 18.13 -23.20 -9.09
C THR A 420 18.13 -24.69 -9.48
N LEU A 421 18.50 -25.03 -10.72
CA LEU A 421 18.57 -26.41 -11.21
C LEU A 421 19.72 -27.21 -10.56
N ASN A 422 20.84 -26.54 -10.30
CA ASN A 422 22.04 -27.17 -9.76
C ASN A 422 21.98 -27.39 -8.23
N ARG A 423 20.96 -26.88 -7.54
CA ARG A 423 20.80 -27.01 -6.08
C ARG A 423 19.57 -27.85 -5.75
N GLN A 424 19.65 -28.63 -4.67
CA GLN A 424 18.44 -29.24 -4.11
C GLN A 424 17.55 -28.13 -3.55
N ARG A 425 16.25 -28.20 -3.83
CA ARG A 425 15.24 -27.18 -3.52
C ARG A 425 15.23 -26.71 -2.04
N GLU A 426 15.77 -27.53 -1.15
CA GLU A 426 15.84 -27.31 0.31
C GLU A 426 17.01 -26.42 0.78
N GLU A 427 17.97 -26.06 -0.08
CA GLU A 427 19.11 -25.19 0.30
C GLU A 427 18.86 -23.69 0.08
N TYR A 428 17.66 -23.31 -0.38
CA TYR A 428 17.38 -21.96 -0.84
C TYR A 428 16.93 -21.03 0.29
N HIS A 429 17.87 -20.23 0.79
CA HIS A 429 17.59 -19.22 1.82
C HIS A 429 17.40 -17.86 1.14
N SER A 430 16.15 -17.44 0.91
CA SER A 430 15.89 -16.09 0.41
C SER A 430 16.10 -15.07 1.52
N ILE A 431 17.11 -14.23 1.35
CA ILE A 431 17.37 -13.14 2.30
C ILE A 431 16.28 -12.07 2.27
N GLY A 432 15.45 -12.04 1.22
CA GLY A 432 14.34 -11.11 1.07
C GLY A 432 13.39 -11.10 2.26
N ILE A 433 13.17 -12.28 2.85
CA ILE A 433 12.24 -12.47 3.96
C ILE A 433 12.63 -11.70 5.22
N LEU A 434 13.92 -11.38 5.39
CA LEU A 434 14.40 -10.66 6.56
C LEU A 434 13.73 -9.28 6.68
N SER A 435 13.42 -8.63 5.54
CA SER A 435 12.71 -7.34 5.50
C SER A 435 11.23 -7.43 5.92
N ALA A 436 10.67 -8.65 6.00
CA ALA A 436 9.29 -8.91 6.40
C ALA A 436 9.13 -9.29 7.89
N LEU A 437 10.24 -9.56 8.59
CA LEU A 437 10.21 -9.96 9.99
C LEU A 437 9.70 -8.85 10.91
N ASP A 438 9.37 -9.24 12.14
CA ASP A 438 9.26 -8.31 13.27
C ASP A 438 10.46 -7.34 13.29
N ARG A 439 10.18 -6.08 13.59
CA ARG A 439 11.17 -5.02 13.40
C ARG A 439 12.33 -5.10 14.39
N ASP A 440 12.11 -5.59 15.61
CA ASP A 440 13.19 -5.80 16.59
C ASP A 440 14.07 -6.98 16.15
N LEU A 441 13.43 -8.11 15.79
CA LEU A 441 14.13 -9.28 15.28
C LEU A 441 14.93 -8.95 14.02
N TRP A 442 14.36 -8.17 13.10
CA TRP A 442 15.08 -7.75 11.89
C TRP A 442 16.26 -6.84 12.24
N SER A 443 16.10 -5.91 13.20
CA SER A 443 17.20 -5.05 13.61
C SER A 443 18.39 -5.85 14.15
N GLU A 444 18.13 -6.80 15.05
CA GLU A 444 19.16 -7.70 15.61
C GLU A 444 19.78 -8.59 14.52
N THR A 445 18.96 -9.16 13.64
CA THR A 445 19.40 -10.05 12.56
C THR A 445 20.24 -9.29 11.52
N ARG A 446 19.89 -8.03 11.21
CA ARG A 446 20.67 -7.17 10.30
C ARG A 446 22.06 -6.87 10.87
N LEU A 447 22.16 -6.63 12.18
CA LEU A 447 23.45 -6.43 12.85
C LEU A 447 24.31 -7.70 12.76
N HIS A 448 23.74 -8.87 13.07
CA HIS A 448 24.44 -10.15 12.94
C HIS A 448 24.91 -10.42 11.50
N LEU A 449 24.05 -10.15 10.51
CA LEU A 449 24.38 -10.28 9.09
C LEU A 449 25.58 -9.40 8.71
N MET A 450 25.65 -8.16 9.21
CA MET A 450 26.77 -7.24 8.99
C MET A 450 28.05 -7.66 9.73
N GLU A 451 27.94 -8.25 10.91
CA GLU A 451 29.09 -8.73 11.70
C GLU A 451 29.73 -9.98 11.10
N LEU A 452 28.95 -10.80 10.39
CA LEU A 452 29.42 -12.05 9.81
C LEU A 452 30.45 -11.86 8.69
N SER A 453 30.29 -10.86 7.82
CA SER A 453 31.27 -10.58 6.76
C SER A 453 31.20 -9.15 6.21
N ASP A 454 32.34 -8.63 5.73
CA ASP A 454 32.40 -7.35 5.01
C ASP A 454 31.64 -7.41 3.68
N ASN A 455 31.56 -8.59 3.07
CA ASN A 455 30.79 -8.84 1.86
C ASN A 455 29.28 -8.61 2.10
N ASN A 456 28.74 -9.07 3.23
CA ASN A 456 27.34 -8.79 3.61
C ASN A 456 27.08 -7.30 3.80
N ARG A 457 28.00 -6.56 4.41
CA ARG A 457 27.90 -5.10 4.55
C ARG A 457 27.82 -4.42 3.18
N SER A 458 28.67 -4.83 2.24
CA SER A 458 28.67 -4.30 0.88
C SER A 458 27.38 -4.66 0.12
N CYS A 459 26.88 -5.89 0.28
CA CYS A 459 25.62 -6.32 -0.34
C CYS A 459 24.42 -5.55 0.20
N LEU A 460 24.31 -5.36 1.53
CA LEU A 460 23.27 -4.53 2.13
C LEU A 460 23.36 -3.08 1.67
N GLN A 461 24.56 -2.50 1.62
CA GLN A 461 24.74 -1.14 1.14
C GLN A 461 24.24 -0.97 -0.30
N LYS A 462 24.62 -1.88 -1.21
CA LYS A 462 24.12 -1.87 -2.59
C LYS A 462 22.59 -1.98 -2.66
N LEU A 463 22.01 -2.85 -1.84
CA LEU A 463 20.56 -3.04 -1.77
C LEU A 463 19.82 -1.78 -1.26
N GLU A 464 20.35 -1.15 -0.22
CA GLU A 464 19.81 0.06 0.39
C GLU A 464 19.94 1.29 -0.53
N GLU A 465 21.05 1.42 -1.27
CA GLU A 465 21.34 2.54 -2.18
C GLU A 465 20.61 2.47 -3.53
N ALA A 466 20.24 1.27 -4.00
CA ALA A 466 19.65 1.07 -5.33
C ALA A 466 18.44 1.99 -5.62
N MET A 467 18.25 2.42 -6.85
CA MET A 467 17.17 3.34 -7.23
C MET A 467 15.78 2.78 -6.89
N PHE A 468 15.56 1.50 -7.18
CA PHE A 468 14.35 0.74 -6.84
C PHE A 468 14.67 -0.76 -6.89
N VAL A 469 13.73 -1.59 -6.42
CA VAL A 469 13.80 -3.05 -6.56
C VAL A 469 12.88 -3.51 -7.69
N LEU A 470 13.37 -4.38 -8.56
CA LEU A 470 12.60 -5.06 -9.59
C LEU A 470 12.58 -6.57 -9.30
N SER A 471 11.41 -7.15 -9.12
CA SER A 471 11.26 -8.60 -8.92
C SER A 471 10.75 -9.26 -10.20
N LEU A 472 11.49 -10.24 -10.70
CA LEU A 472 11.13 -11.08 -11.84
C LEU A 472 10.54 -12.38 -11.29
N ASP A 473 9.21 -12.43 -11.20
CA ASP A 473 8.49 -13.57 -10.65
C ASP A 473 8.25 -14.64 -11.70
N HIS A 474 8.55 -15.88 -11.32
CA HIS A 474 8.36 -17.05 -12.19
C HIS A 474 6.90 -17.54 -12.22
N MET A 475 6.05 -17.02 -11.33
CA MET A 475 4.64 -17.37 -11.21
C MET A 475 3.81 -16.60 -12.24
N LYS A 476 2.74 -17.24 -12.73
CA LYS A 476 1.68 -16.57 -13.49
C LYS A 476 0.56 -16.20 -12.54
N VAL A 477 0.31 -14.92 -12.35
CA VAL A 477 -0.81 -14.45 -11.53
C VAL A 477 -2.04 -14.26 -12.41
N ARG A 478 -3.19 -14.77 -11.97
CA ARG A 478 -4.45 -14.65 -12.70
C ARG A 478 -5.56 -14.19 -11.77
N GLY A 479 -6.42 -13.34 -12.30
CA GLY A 479 -7.58 -12.82 -11.59
C GLY A 479 -7.23 -11.63 -10.69
N PRO A 480 -8.18 -10.69 -10.54
CA PRO A 480 -7.95 -9.47 -9.78
C PRO A 480 -7.72 -9.71 -8.29
N ASP A 481 -8.46 -10.65 -7.68
CA ASP A 481 -8.36 -10.92 -6.24
C ASP A 481 -6.98 -11.42 -5.83
N ARG A 482 -6.33 -12.20 -6.70
CA ARG A 482 -4.96 -12.67 -6.48
C ARG A 482 -3.96 -11.52 -6.61
N LEU A 483 -4.13 -10.63 -7.59
CA LEU A 483 -3.25 -9.46 -7.74
C LEU A 483 -3.24 -8.57 -6.50
N ILE A 484 -4.35 -8.45 -5.78
CA ILE A 484 -4.42 -7.70 -4.51
C ILE A 484 -3.43 -8.28 -3.49
N ASN A 485 -3.46 -9.60 -3.27
CA ASN A 485 -2.56 -10.28 -2.34
C ASN A 485 -1.09 -10.19 -2.79
N GLU A 486 -0.84 -10.30 -4.09
CA GLU A 486 0.50 -10.25 -4.68
C GLU A 486 1.13 -8.84 -4.59
N ALA A 487 0.32 -7.77 -4.65
CA ALA A 487 0.79 -6.39 -4.47
C ALA A 487 1.23 -6.08 -3.02
N LEU A 488 0.60 -6.74 -2.04
CA LEU A 488 0.91 -6.57 -0.62
C LEU A 488 2.03 -7.51 -0.15
N PHE A 489 1.81 -8.81 -0.33
CA PHE A 489 2.59 -9.87 0.29
C PHE A 489 3.33 -10.70 -0.75
N ALA A 490 2.60 -11.29 -1.70
CA ALA A 490 3.09 -12.45 -2.46
C ALA A 490 3.64 -13.54 -1.51
N ASP A 491 4.76 -14.19 -1.87
CA ASP A 491 5.37 -15.26 -1.07
C ASP A 491 6.53 -14.80 -0.17
N GLY A 492 6.87 -13.50 -0.19
CA GLY A 492 8.03 -12.95 0.55
C GLY A 492 9.40 -13.41 0.03
N PHE A 493 9.43 -14.36 -0.90
CA PHE A 493 10.64 -15.00 -1.42
C PHE A 493 11.38 -14.10 -2.41
N ASN A 494 10.63 -13.40 -3.26
CA ASN A 494 11.16 -12.49 -4.28
C ASN A 494 10.92 -11.02 -3.88
N ARG A 495 11.11 -10.65 -2.61
CA ARG A 495 10.68 -9.34 -2.09
C ARG A 495 11.75 -8.65 -1.23
N TRP A 496 11.67 -7.33 -1.17
CA TRP A 496 12.41 -6.50 -0.20
C TRP A 496 11.53 -5.33 0.24
N TYR A 497 10.79 -5.50 1.35
CA TYR A 497 9.73 -4.57 1.77
C TYR A 497 10.26 -3.25 2.34
N ASP A 498 11.52 -3.21 2.74
CA ASP A 498 12.16 -2.00 3.24
C ASP A 498 12.51 -0.99 2.14
N LYS A 499 12.35 -1.34 0.85
CA LYS A 499 12.63 -0.41 -0.26
C LYS A 499 11.53 0.62 -0.42
N GLY A 500 11.90 1.88 -0.67
CA GLY A 500 10.94 2.95 -0.97
C GLY A 500 9.98 2.63 -2.12
N LEU A 501 10.51 2.03 -3.19
CA LEU A 501 9.75 1.66 -4.39
C LEU A 501 10.20 0.30 -4.90
N SER A 502 9.23 -0.61 -5.09
CA SER A 502 9.45 -1.93 -5.68
C SER A 502 8.43 -2.24 -6.78
N PHE A 503 8.89 -2.85 -7.87
CA PHE A 503 8.08 -3.32 -8.99
C PHE A 503 8.15 -4.84 -9.08
N TYR A 504 7.01 -5.51 -9.21
CA TYR A 504 6.92 -6.98 -9.32
C TYR A 504 6.30 -7.34 -10.66
N ILE A 505 7.11 -7.90 -11.58
CA ILE A 505 6.65 -8.33 -12.89
C ILE A 505 6.53 -9.86 -12.89
N TYR A 506 5.32 -10.35 -13.12
CA TYR A 506 5.00 -11.78 -13.18
C TYR A 506 5.36 -12.38 -14.55
N GLN A 507 5.43 -13.70 -14.64
CA GLN A 507 5.84 -14.41 -15.86
C GLN A 507 4.92 -14.10 -17.06
N ASN A 508 3.66 -13.81 -16.78
CA ASN A 508 2.66 -13.43 -17.78
C ASN A 508 2.62 -11.91 -18.07
N GLY A 509 3.59 -11.17 -17.55
CA GLY A 509 3.83 -9.77 -17.81
C GLY A 509 2.99 -8.79 -16.97
N LEU A 510 2.12 -9.28 -16.10
CA LEU A 510 1.39 -8.43 -15.16
C LEU A 510 2.37 -7.73 -14.19
N LEU A 511 2.01 -6.55 -13.70
CA LEU A 511 2.85 -5.74 -12.82
C LEU A 511 2.08 -5.32 -11.56
N THR A 512 2.68 -5.48 -10.39
CA THR A 512 2.22 -4.79 -9.18
C THR A 512 3.34 -3.94 -8.60
N ILE A 513 2.97 -2.91 -7.84
CA ILE A 513 3.93 -2.04 -7.16
C ILE A 513 3.73 -2.15 -5.66
N ASN A 514 4.83 -2.08 -4.90
CA ASN A 514 4.81 -1.94 -3.46
C ASN A 514 5.60 -0.69 -3.07
N VAL A 515 5.01 0.11 -2.19
CA VAL A 515 5.56 1.38 -1.72
C VAL A 515 5.71 1.34 -0.21
N CYS A 516 6.91 1.66 0.27
CA CYS A 516 7.15 1.77 1.70
C CYS A 516 6.55 3.06 2.25
N SER A 517 5.39 2.94 2.90
CA SER A 517 4.60 4.06 3.43
C SER A 517 5.34 4.87 4.51
N SER A 518 6.41 4.34 5.11
CA SER A 518 7.24 5.08 6.06
C SER A 518 8.25 6.01 5.38
N ILE A 519 8.41 5.93 4.06
CA ILE A 519 9.38 6.73 3.29
C ILE A 519 8.66 7.76 2.43
N VAL A 520 7.67 7.31 1.66
CA VAL A 520 7.00 8.09 0.63
C VAL A 520 5.52 7.72 0.58
N ASP A 521 4.66 8.72 0.43
CA ASP A 521 3.22 8.51 0.27
C ASP A 521 2.94 7.85 -1.09
N ALA A 522 2.02 6.89 -1.14
CA ALA A 522 1.67 6.18 -2.37
C ALA A 522 1.19 7.11 -3.50
N SER A 523 0.66 8.29 -3.18
CA SER A 523 0.30 9.32 -4.18
C SER A 523 1.49 9.82 -4.99
N ILE A 524 2.70 9.82 -4.42
CA ILE A 524 3.93 10.23 -5.14
C ILE A 524 4.34 9.15 -6.14
N ALA A 525 4.18 7.87 -5.77
CA ALA A 525 4.36 6.77 -6.72
C ALA A 525 3.28 6.80 -7.82
N ASN A 526 2.05 7.21 -7.50
CA ASN A 526 0.99 7.39 -8.49
C ASN A 526 1.34 8.43 -9.57
N ASP A 527 2.01 9.52 -9.21
CA ASP A 527 2.50 10.52 -10.17
C ASP A 527 3.48 9.91 -11.19
N LEU A 528 4.38 9.03 -10.74
CA LEU A 528 5.25 8.24 -11.63
C LEU A 528 4.44 7.29 -12.52
N LEU A 529 3.49 6.56 -11.95
CA LEU A 529 2.66 5.60 -12.71
C LEU A 529 1.81 6.28 -13.77
N ARG A 530 1.27 7.47 -13.47
CA ARG A 530 0.52 8.29 -14.42
C ARG A 530 1.40 8.82 -15.54
N PHE A 531 2.61 9.30 -15.21
CA PHE A 531 3.60 9.67 -16.22
C PHE A 531 3.91 8.49 -17.17
N MET A 532 4.16 7.30 -16.62
CA MET A 532 4.42 6.10 -17.42
C MET A 532 3.23 5.75 -18.31
N HIS A 533 2.01 5.78 -17.77
CA HIS A 533 0.80 5.48 -18.53
C HIS A 533 0.64 6.45 -19.72
N LEU A 534 0.81 7.76 -19.47
CA LEU A 534 0.75 8.78 -20.52
C LEU A 534 1.81 8.57 -21.59
N ARG A 535 3.04 8.22 -21.20
CA ARG A 535 4.10 7.88 -22.14
C ARG A 535 3.75 6.68 -23.00
N ILE A 536 3.20 5.62 -22.42
CA ILE A 536 2.77 4.43 -23.16
C ILE A 536 1.66 4.78 -24.16
N LEU A 537 0.70 5.62 -23.77
CA LEU A 537 -0.37 6.09 -24.66
C LEU A 537 0.16 6.94 -25.82
N GLU A 538 0.99 7.94 -25.53
CA GLU A 538 1.57 8.83 -26.54
C GLU A 538 2.42 8.09 -27.55
N ASP A 539 3.12 7.07 -27.09
CA ASP A 539 3.97 6.24 -27.92
C ASP A 539 3.23 5.00 -28.43
N ALA A 540 1.91 4.84 -28.22
CA ALA A 540 1.19 3.61 -28.56
C ALA A 540 1.35 3.20 -30.03
N GLU A 541 1.42 4.17 -30.95
CA GLU A 541 1.73 3.94 -32.38
C GLU A 541 3.17 3.42 -32.62
N LYS A 542 4.10 3.70 -31.71
CA LYS A 542 5.47 3.15 -31.70
C LYS A 542 5.54 1.76 -31.04
N TRP A 543 4.52 1.38 -30.26
CA TRP A 543 4.45 0.12 -29.51
C TRP A 543 3.50 -0.92 -30.12
N ASP A 544 2.83 -0.59 -31.23
CA ASP A 544 1.89 -1.51 -31.92
C ASP A 544 2.57 -2.83 -32.32
N ASP A 545 1.80 -3.90 -32.44
CA ASP A 545 2.30 -5.29 -32.44
C ASP A 545 3.26 -5.64 -33.60
N GLU A 546 3.21 -4.89 -34.71
CA GLU A 546 4.25 -4.96 -35.73
C GLU A 546 5.52 -4.23 -35.30
N ALA A 547 5.50 -3.15 -34.53
CA ALA A 547 6.69 -2.58 -33.90
C ALA A 547 7.24 -3.50 -32.79
N LEU A 548 6.44 -4.20 -31.99
CA LEU A 548 6.99 -5.25 -31.09
C LEU A 548 7.63 -6.44 -31.85
N LYS A 549 7.25 -6.67 -33.12
CA LYS A 549 7.82 -7.72 -34.00
C LYS A 549 8.88 -7.23 -35.01
N SER A 550 8.86 -5.95 -35.39
CA SER A 550 9.67 -5.30 -36.44
C SER A 550 10.42 -4.06 -35.97
N SER A 551 10.06 -3.50 -34.81
CA SER A 551 10.93 -2.55 -34.12
C SER A 551 12.10 -3.33 -33.54
N GLY A 552 13.18 -3.28 -34.30
CA GLY A 552 14.34 -2.68 -33.70
C GLY A 552 13.90 -1.41 -32.96
N VAL A 553 13.62 -1.53 -31.65
CA VAL A 553 13.71 -0.42 -30.68
C VAL A 553 15.13 0.21 -30.72
N MET A 554 16.05 -0.39 -31.49
CA MET A 554 17.27 0.21 -32.02
C MET A 554 17.07 1.36 -33.05
N SER A 555 16.00 1.44 -33.84
CA SER A 555 15.97 2.28 -35.06
C SER A 555 15.73 3.79 -34.84
N ARG A 556 15.40 4.25 -33.63
CA ARG A 556 15.37 5.70 -33.32
C ARG A 556 16.46 6.18 -32.37
N CYS A 557 17.17 5.26 -31.71
CA CYS A 557 18.40 5.57 -30.97
C CYS A 557 19.68 5.21 -31.76
N VAL A 558 19.53 4.61 -32.95
CA VAL A 558 20.62 4.28 -33.86
C VAL A 558 20.29 4.78 -35.26
N SER A 559 20.36 6.09 -35.47
CA SER A 559 20.47 6.63 -36.82
C SER A 559 21.48 7.75 -36.82
N ASN A 560 22.75 7.38 -36.94
CA ASN A 560 23.73 8.05 -37.82
C ASN A 560 25.12 7.38 -37.85
N GLU A 561 25.41 6.35 -37.04
CA GLU A 561 26.77 5.78 -36.99
C GLU A 561 26.91 4.32 -37.45
N ILE A 562 25.85 3.51 -37.45
CA ILE A 562 25.94 2.07 -37.82
C ILE A 562 25.84 1.83 -39.34
N THR A 563 25.24 2.72 -40.12
CA THR A 563 25.13 2.57 -41.59
C THR A 563 26.50 2.55 -42.28
N THR A 564 27.52 3.16 -41.66
CA THR A 564 28.90 3.18 -42.16
C THR A 564 29.65 1.87 -41.85
N CYS A 565 29.27 1.14 -40.80
CA CYS A 565 29.89 -0.15 -40.44
C CYS A 565 29.28 -1.33 -41.20
N LEU A 566 27.97 -1.32 -41.46
CA LEU A 566 27.30 -2.44 -42.14
C LEU A 566 27.62 -2.54 -43.64
N SER A 567 27.93 -1.42 -44.31
CA SER A 567 28.42 -1.42 -45.71
C SER A 567 29.84 -1.98 -45.86
N SER A 568 30.60 -2.07 -44.76
CA SER A 568 31.94 -2.65 -44.75
C SER A 568 31.92 -4.18 -44.53
N ILE A 569 30.84 -4.71 -43.95
CA ILE A 569 30.69 -6.15 -43.64
C ILE A 569 30.04 -6.91 -44.80
N SER A 570 29.15 -6.27 -45.58
CA SER A 570 28.51 -6.90 -46.74
C SER A 570 29.48 -7.28 -47.88
N ASN A 571 30.72 -6.78 -47.86
CA ASN A 571 31.77 -7.12 -48.84
C ASN A 571 32.59 -8.36 -48.47
N LEU A 572 32.29 -9.06 -47.37
CA LEU A 572 33.06 -10.22 -46.88
C LEU A 572 32.31 -11.56 -46.96
N VAL A 573 31.06 -11.61 -47.45
CA VAL A 573 30.20 -12.82 -47.37
C VAL A 573 29.88 -13.42 -48.75
N ASP A 574 30.88 -13.51 -49.63
CA ASP A 574 30.74 -14.19 -50.94
C ASP A 574 31.92 -15.14 -51.24
N GLN A 575 32.31 -15.96 -50.26
CA GLN A 575 33.19 -17.12 -50.47
C GLN A 575 32.73 -18.29 -49.58
N PRO A 576 32.39 -19.47 -50.14
CA PRO A 576 32.10 -20.67 -49.37
C PRO A 576 33.40 -21.44 -49.10
N ASP A 577 33.75 -21.67 -47.84
CA ASP A 577 34.76 -22.67 -47.50
C ASP A 577 34.26 -23.55 -46.34
N ASP A 578 34.23 -24.85 -46.61
CA ASP A 578 33.85 -25.91 -45.69
C ASP A 578 34.92 -26.08 -44.61
N ASN A 579 34.68 -25.54 -43.41
CA ASN A 579 35.15 -26.03 -42.11
C ASN A 579 34.86 -24.98 -41.03
N VAL A 580 33.72 -25.10 -40.34
CA VAL A 580 33.50 -24.34 -39.09
C VAL A 580 33.11 -25.32 -38.00
N ASP A 581 34.00 -25.40 -37.01
CA ASP A 581 33.92 -26.18 -35.80
C ASP A 581 32.68 -25.79 -34.97
N LEU A 582 31.83 -26.77 -34.66
CA LEU A 582 30.61 -26.59 -33.85
C LEU A 582 30.95 -26.70 -32.36
N THR A 583 31.72 -25.73 -31.84
CA THR A 583 31.82 -25.51 -30.40
C THR A 583 30.72 -24.53 -29.98
N PHE A 584 29.79 -25.00 -29.14
CA PHE A 584 28.80 -24.14 -28.49
C PHE A 584 29.49 -23.00 -27.73
N PRO A 585 28.94 -21.76 -27.76
CA PRO A 585 29.56 -20.66 -27.06
C PRO A 585 29.54 -20.91 -25.55
N SER A 586 30.71 -20.76 -24.94
CA SER A 586 30.90 -20.64 -23.50
C SER A 586 29.98 -19.57 -22.91
N VAL A 587 29.52 -19.81 -21.67
CA VAL A 587 28.77 -18.91 -20.79
C VAL A 587 29.10 -17.43 -21.06
N PRO A 588 28.12 -16.54 -21.31
CA PRO A 588 28.39 -15.11 -21.53
C PRO A 588 29.09 -14.54 -20.29
N SER A 589 30.21 -13.84 -20.47
CA SER A 589 30.83 -13.11 -19.36
C SER A 589 29.80 -12.16 -18.77
N ILE A 590 29.79 -12.05 -17.43
CA ILE A 590 29.05 -11.00 -16.72
C ILE A 590 29.42 -9.65 -17.39
N THR A 591 28.41 -8.89 -17.83
CA THR A 591 28.66 -7.55 -18.38
C THR A 591 29.28 -6.66 -17.29
N ASP A 592 30.01 -5.61 -17.66
CA ASP A 592 30.64 -4.70 -16.68
C ASP A 592 29.61 -4.01 -15.74
N HIS A 593 28.31 -4.10 -16.05
CA HIS A 593 27.20 -3.46 -15.32
C HIS A 593 26.45 -4.38 -14.34
N LEU A 594 26.72 -5.69 -14.37
CA LEU A 594 25.97 -6.69 -13.61
C LEU A 594 26.81 -7.26 -12.47
N CYS A 595 26.25 -7.34 -11.26
CA CYS A 595 26.91 -7.91 -10.10
C CYS A 595 25.95 -8.78 -9.29
N ILE A 596 26.33 -10.03 -9.00
CA ILE A 596 25.55 -10.93 -8.13
C ILE A 596 25.78 -10.54 -6.67
N LEU A 597 24.71 -10.41 -5.89
CA LEU A 597 24.78 -10.19 -4.43
C LEU A 597 24.65 -11.54 -3.72
N ALA A 598 25.79 -12.15 -3.40
CA ALA A 598 25.87 -13.39 -2.66
C ALA A 598 26.10 -13.08 -1.17
N PHE A 599 25.10 -13.34 -0.33
CA PHE A 599 25.23 -13.15 1.12
C PHE A 599 25.85 -14.39 1.77
N ASP A 600 26.77 -14.15 2.69
CA ASP A 600 27.34 -15.16 3.57
C ASP A 600 26.36 -15.41 4.71
N LEU A 601 25.93 -16.67 4.88
CA LEU A 601 24.94 -17.06 5.89
C LEU A 601 25.49 -18.17 6.78
N ASP A 602 25.45 -17.95 8.10
CA ASP A 602 25.67 -19.00 9.08
C ASP A 602 24.37 -19.78 9.35
N ASP A 603 24.44 -20.84 10.15
CA ASP A 603 23.26 -21.68 10.43
C ASP A 603 22.19 -20.94 11.24
N THR A 604 22.58 -19.94 12.02
CA THR A 604 21.65 -19.07 12.76
C THR A 604 20.77 -18.27 11.80
N LEU A 605 21.38 -17.59 10.83
CA LEU A 605 20.67 -16.81 9.81
C LEU A 605 19.78 -17.69 8.95
N LYS A 606 20.27 -18.87 8.56
CA LYS A 606 19.48 -19.85 7.81
C LYS A 606 18.20 -20.24 8.55
N ASN A 607 18.31 -20.54 9.86
CA ASN A 607 17.14 -20.88 10.69
C ASN A 607 16.17 -19.71 10.79
N ILE A 608 16.66 -18.48 11.03
CA ILE A 608 15.81 -17.27 11.07
C ILE A 608 15.09 -17.05 9.74
N ILE A 609 15.76 -17.25 8.61
CA ILE A 609 15.15 -17.15 7.28
C ILE A 609 14.04 -18.20 7.13
N ASN A 610 14.30 -19.46 7.50
CA ASN A 610 13.31 -20.53 7.39
C ASN A 610 12.09 -20.31 8.29
N ASP A 611 12.30 -19.94 9.55
CA ASP A 611 11.22 -19.61 10.49
C ASP A 611 10.44 -18.36 10.04
N GLY A 612 11.15 -17.39 9.48
CA GLY A 612 10.58 -16.20 8.87
C GLY A 612 9.66 -16.52 7.69
N MET A 613 10.08 -17.41 6.79
CA MET A 613 9.26 -17.85 5.65
C MET A 613 7.97 -18.55 6.12
N ILE A 614 8.06 -19.39 7.15
CA ILE A 614 6.89 -20.07 7.73
C ILE A 614 5.92 -19.05 8.34
N SER A 615 6.43 -18.16 9.19
CA SER A 615 5.64 -17.14 9.89
C SER A 615 4.98 -16.17 8.90
N PHE A 616 5.73 -15.74 7.88
CA PHE A 616 5.21 -14.87 6.83
C PHE A 616 4.13 -15.54 5.98
N THR A 617 4.28 -16.82 5.65
CA THR A 617 3.25 -17.58 4.92
C THR A 617 1.95 -17.63 5.71
N GLN A 618 2.03 -17.88 7.03
CA GLN A 618 0.84 -17.86 7.89
C GLN A 618 0.18 -16.47 7.93
N LEU A 619 0.98 -15.41 8.02
CA LEU A 619 0.48 -14.03 8.01
C LEU A 619 -0.22 -13.69 6.69
N SER A 620 0.41 -13.98 5.55
CA SER A 620 -0.12 -13.65 4.23
C SER A 620 -1.37 -14.47 3.88
N GLU A 621 -1.42 -15.73 4.29
CA GLU A 621 -2.59 -16.60 4.12
C GLU A 621 -3.76 -16.17 5.00
N ASN A 622 -3.53 -15.48 6.11
CA ASN A 622 -4.58 -14.97 6.99
C ASN A 622 -5.27 -13.71 6.45
N VAL A 623 -4.73 -13.06 5.41
CA VAL A 623 -5.40 -11.94 4.76
C VAL A 623 -6.30 -12.43 3.63
N SER A 624 -7.58 -12.11 3.72
CA SER A 624 -8.54 -12.30 2.63
C SER A 624 -8.63 -11.02 1.80
N SER A 625 -8.66 -11.15 0.47
CA SER A 625 -8.84 -10.06 -0.48
C SER A 625 -10.01 -10.31 -1.42
N ALA A 626 -10.68 -9.24 -1.86
CA ALA A 626 -11.70 -9.28 -2.90
C ALA A 626 -11.76 -7.95 -3.65
N MET A 627 -12.01 -8.00 -4.96
CA MET A 627 -12.24 -6.82 -5.78
C MET A 627 -13.75 -6.59 -6.00
N CYS A 628 -14.18 -5.35 -5.83
CA CYS A 628 -15.47 -4.87 -6.33
C CYS A 628 -15.21 -4.09 -7.61
N ASP A 629 -15.56 -4.70 -8.75
CA ASP A 629 -15.49 -4.10 -10.08
C ASP A 629 -16.87 -3.64 -10.54
N PHE A 630 -17.08 -2.33 -10.62
CA PHE A 630 -18.36 -1.73 -10.93
C PHE A 630 -18.29 -0.91 -12.22
N GLU A 631 -18.60 -1.57 -13.34
CA GLU A 631 -18.48 -1.07 -14.72
C GLU A 631 -19.62 -0.12 -15.15
N MET A 632 -20.60 0.11 -14.29
CA MET A 632 -21.70 1.03 -14.60
C MET A 632 -21.41 2.47 -14.16
N PHE A 633 -20.33 2.70 -13.41
CA PHE A 633 -20.05 3.99 -12.77
C PHE A 633 -20.06 5.17 -13.74
N ASN A 634 -20.90 6.18 -13.48
CA ASN A 634 -21.01 7.37 -14.32
C ASN A 634 -20.48 8.58 -13.57
N MET A 635 -19.21 8.91 -13.81
CA MET A 635 -18.53 10.04 -13.16
C MET A 635 -19.09 11.37 -13.65
N SER A 636 -19.40 11.49 -14.93
CA SER A 636 -19.99 12.70 -15.51
C SER A 636 -21.32 13.05 -14.87
N LEU A 637 -22.15 12.04 -14.55
CA LEU A 637 -23.42 12.22 -13.84
C LEU A 637 -23.21 12.78 -12.43
N LEU A 638 -22.15 12.39 -11.73
CA LEU A 638 -21.83 12.96 -10.41
C LEU A 638 -21.47 14.44 -10.55
N ILE A 639 -20.58 14.76 -11.50
CA ILE A 639 -20.14 16.13 -11.77
C ILE A 639 -21.31 17.02 -12.16
N ASP A 640 -22.18 16.57 -13.08
CA ASP A 640 -23.38 17.29 -13.52
C ASP A 640 -24.37 17.57 -12.38
N ARG A 641 -24.29 16.80 -11.30
CA ARG A 641 -25.13 16.91 -10.10
C ARG A 641 -24.42 17.55 -8.91
N GLU A 642 -23.24 18.11 -9.13
CA GLU A 642 -22.41 18.72 -8.09
C GLU A 642 -22.10 17.75 -6.93
N ILE A 643 -21.99 16.46 -7.25
CA ILE A 643 -21.60 15.41 -6.30
C ILE A 643 -20.11 15.16 -6.47
N ASP A 644 -19.38 15.38 -5.38
CA ASP A 644 -17.96 15.04 -5.32
C ASP A 644 -17.76 13.49 -5.39
N PRO A 645 -16.94 12.97 -6.33
CA PRO A 645 -16.74 11.53 -6.49
C PRO A 645 -16.16 10.85 -5.26
N ASP A 646 -15.27 11.53 -4.53
CA ASP A 646 -14.68 11.03 -3.29
C ASP A 646 -15.74 10.84 -2.20
N ALA A 647 -16.58 11.86 -2.01
CA ALA A 647 -17.73 11.81 -1.12
C ALA A 647 -18.69 10.68 -1.49
N PHE A 648 -18.97 10.47 -2.79
CA PHE A 648 -19.82 9.38 -3.25
C PHE A 648 -19.27 8.00 -2.83
N ALA A 649 -17.98 7.75 -3.08
CA ALA A 649 -17.33 6.49 -2.71
C ALA A 649 -17.38 6.25 -1.19
N HIS A 650 -17.07 7.28 -0.39
CA HIS A 650 -17.13 7.18 1.06
C HIS A 650 -18.53 6.93 1.61
N LEU A 651 -19.55 7.58 1.03
CA LEU A 651 -20.94 7.33 1.39
C LEU A 651 -21.40 5.93 0.97
N ALA A 652 -20.95 5.43 -0.19
CA ALA A 652 -21.23 4.05 -0.61
C ALA A 652 -20.65 3.02 0.36
N MET A 653 -19.41 3.21 0.81
CA MET A 653 -18.79 2.35 1.83
C MET A 653 -19.53 2.43 3.16
N GLN A 654 -19.92 3.63 3.60
CA GLN A 654 -20.64 3.80 4.86
C GLN A 654 -22.03 3.15 4.83
N LEU A 655 -22.77 3.30 3.72
CA LEU A 655 -24.07 2.64 3.54
C LEU A 655 -23.92 1.12 3.48
N THR A 656 -22.87 0.62 2.83
CA THR A 656 -22.57 -0.82 2.74
C THR A 656 -22.33 -1.41 4.12
N PHE A 657 -21.47 -0.77 4.91
CA PHE A 657 -21.22 -1.20 6.29
C PHE A 657 -22.50 -1.13 7.13
N TYR A 658 -23.27 -0.05 7.00
CA TYR A 658 -24.53 0.10 7.73
C TYR A 658 -25.55 -0.99 7.38
N LYS A 659 -25.63 -1.43 6.11
CA LYS A 659 -26.46 -2.57 5.67
C LYS A 659 -26.00 -3.91 6.21
N MET A 660 -24.69 -4.11 6.37
CA MET A 660 -24.15 -5.35 6.90
C MET A 660 -24.29 -5.45 8.43
N TYR A 661 -24.10 -4.34 9.14
CA TYR A 661 -23.91 -4.34 10.59
C TYR A 661 -24.95 -3.55 11.38
N PHE A 662 -25.89 -2.88 10.71
CA PHE A 662 -26.95 -2.05 11.32
C PHE A 662 -26.44 -0.98 12.30
N ARG A 663 -25.24 -0.47 12.03
CA ARG A 663 -24.58 0.61 12.78
C ARG A 663 -23.60 1.35 11.88
N PRO A 664 -23.22 2.60 12.20
CA PRO A 664 -22.17 3.28 11.46
C PRO A 664 -20.81 2.64 11.70
N ALA A 665 -19.95 2.67 10.68
CA ALA A 665 -18.52 2.41 10.83
C ALA A 665 -17.76 3.68 11.17
N ALA A 666 -16.66 3.55 11.90
CA ALA A 666 -15.58 4.53 11.89
C ALA A 666 -14.77 4.40 10.60
N VAL A 667 -15.02 5.28 9.63
CA VAL A 667 -14.35 5.29 8.32
C VAL A 667 -13.26 6.37 8.30
N GLY A 668 -12.01 5.96 8.12
CA GLY A 668 -10.84 6.83 8.02
C GLY A 668 -10.28 6.88 6.60
N SER A 669 -9.78 8.04 6.18
CA SER A 669 -9.13 8.25 4.88
C SER A 669 -7.86 9.07 5.03
N LYS A 670 -6.79 8.72 4.29
CA LYS A 670 -5.56 9.52 4.23
C LYS A 670 -5.78 10.70 3.28
N VAL A 671 -5.58 11.92 3.78
CA VAL A 671 -5.72 13.15 2.99
C VAL A 671 -4.37 13.84 2.88
N GLY A 672 -3.84 13.92 1.65
CA GLY A 672 -2.61 14.66 1.38
C GLY A 672 -2.74 16.14 1.74
N ILE A 673 -1.82 16.64 2.56
CA ILE A 673 -1.74 18.03 3.02
C ILE A 673 -0.56 18.78 2.38
N ARG A 674 -0.14 18.35 1.18
CA ARG A 674 1.03 18.86 0.43
C ARG A 674 1.05 20.38 0.19
N ARG A 675 0.01 21.13 0.53
CA ARG A 675 0.03 22.62 0.56
C ARG A 675 1.09 23.17 1.54
N PHE A 676 1.57 22.36 2.48
CA PHE A 676 2.53 22.78 3.49
C PHE A 676 3.94 22.24 3.26
N TYR A 677 4.94 22.94 3.77
CA TYR A 677 6.35 22.59 3.72
C TYR A 677 6.63 21.19 4.31
N HIS A 678 7.26 20.32 3.51
CA HIS A 678 7.64 18.94 3.87
C HIS A 678 6.50 18.10 4.46
N SER A 679 5.27 18.40 4.07
CA SER A 679 4.08 17.72 4.56
C SER A 679 3.81 16.44 3.78
N HIS A 680 3.06 15.54 4.43
CA HIS A 680 2.62 14.26 3.91
C HIS A 680 1.09 14.27 3.82
N TYR A 681 0.44 13.51 4.70
CA TYR A 681 -1.00 13.45 4.86
C TYR A 681 -1.39 13.72 6.32
N ASP A 682 -2.68 13.98 6.53
CA ASP A 682 -3.36 13.83 7.81
C ASP A 682 -4.55 12.89 7.59
N THR A 683 -5.15 12.38 8.67
CA THR A 683 -6.28 11.46 8.59
C THR A 683 -7.60 12.21 8.70
N MET A 684 -8.55 11.84 7.85
CA MET A 684 -9.92 12.33 7.90
C MET A 684 -10.84 11.21 8.38
N ILE A 685 -11.68 11.48 9.39
CA ILE A 685 -12.89 10.67 9.59
C ILE A 685 -13.96 11.17 8.64
N THR A 686 -14.39 10.30 7.73
CA THR A 686 -15.40 10.64 6.73
C THR A 686 -16.81 10.47 7.27
N THR A 687 -16.95 9.70 8.34
CA THR A 687 -18.23 9.50 9.04
C THR A 687 -18.68 10.78 9.76
N SER A 688 -19.89 11.20 9.46
CA SER A 688 -20.54 12.38 10.02
C SER A 688 -21.98 12.10 10.45
N GLU A 689 -22.56 12.95 11.30
CA GLU A 689 -23.98 12.88 11.68
C GLU A 689 -24.88 12.86 10.44
N GLU A 690 -24.54 13.66 9.43
CA GLU A 690 -25.23 13.75 8.14
C GLU A 690 -25.16 12.42 7.37
N SER A 691 -23.98 11.79 7.31
CA SER A 691 -23.83 10.47 6.69
C SER A 691 -24.64 9.39 7.42
N ILE A 692 -24.73 9.46 8.75
CA ILE A 692 -25.49 8.50 9.57
C ILE A 692 -26.99 8.72 9.39
N ALA A 693 -27.45 9.98 9.41
CA ALA A 693 -28.85 10.33 9.17
C ALA A 693 -29.29 9.87 7.77
N TRP A 694 -28.44 10.08 6.77
CA TRP A 694 -28.67 9.59 5.42
C TRP A 694 -28.73 8.05 5.38
N CYS A 695 -27.76 7.35 5.99
CA CYS A 695 -27.80 5.89 6.04
C CYS A 695 -29.09 5.37 6.68
N ARG A 696 -29.55 5.97 7.79
CA ARG A 696 -30.80 5.59 8.46
C ARG A 696 -32.02 5.74 7.56
N ILE A 697 -32.18 6.87 6.87
CA ILE A 697 -33.36 7.11 6.03
C ILE A 697 -33.42 6.18 4.82
N MET A 698 -32.28 5.64 4.37
CA MET A 698 -32.25 4.65 3.28
C MET A 698 -32.93 3.33 3.67
N PHE A 699 -33.10 3.03 4.97
CA PHE A 699 -33.86 1.87 5.46
C PHE A 699 -35.33 2.17 5.72
N ASP A 700 -35.72 3.44 5.71
CA ASP A 700 -37.11 3.83 5.94
C ASP A 700 -37.90 3.67 4.64
N SER A 701 -38.72 2.62 4.56
CA SER A 701 -39.59 2.36 3.42
C SER A 701 -40.68 3.42 3.22
N SER A 702 -40.96 4.24 4.24
CA SER A 702 -41.95 5.33 4.17
C SER A 702 -41.34 6.65 3.72
N ALA A 703 -40.01 6.80 3.77
CA ALA A 703 -39.33 8.02 3.39
C ALA A 703 -39.39 8.26 1.88
N SER A 704 -39.70 9.50 1.50
CA SER A 704 -39.73 9.90 0.10
C SER A 704 -38.33 9.98 -0.51
N LEU A 705 -38.24 9.82 -1.84
CA LEU A 705 -36.98 9.99 -2.59
C LEU A 705 -36.38 11.40 -2.36
N SER A 706 -37.23 12.42 -2.23
CA SER A 706 -36.81 13.80 -1.97
C SER A 706 -36.10 13.94 -0.61
N GLU A 707 -36.63 13.31 0.44
CA GLU A 707 -36.01 13.33 1.77
C GLU A 707 -34.66 12.60 1.78
N ARG A 708 -34.59 11.44 1.12
CA ARG A 708 -33.34 10.68 0.96
C ARG A 708 -32.27 11.50 0.24
N ARG A 709 -32.64 12.19 -0.85
CA ARG A 709 -31.74 13.09 -1.60
C ARG A 709 -31.28 14.28 -0.79
N LYS A 710 -32.18 14.92 -0.05
CA LYS A 710 -31.83 16.04 0.81
C LYS A 710 -30.76 15.66 1.83
N LEU A 711 -30.89 14.49 2.47
CA LEU A 711 -29.89 14.00 3.42
C LEU A 711 -28.60 13.54 2.72
N PHE A 712 -28.69 12.93 1.54
CA PHE A 712 -27.50 12.60 0.74
C PHE A 712 -26.68 13.84 0.40
N SER A 713 -27.30 14.89 -0.15
CA SER A 713 -26.62 16.15 -0.47
C SER A 713 -26.02 16.83 0.77
N ALA A 714 -26.69 16.73 1.93
CA ALA A 714 -26.13 17.23 3.19
C ALA A 714 -24.88 16.45 3.60
N ALA A 715 -24.88 15.12 3.45
CA ALA A 715 -23.73 14.26 3.74
C ALA A 715 -22.55 14.53 2.79
N VAL A 716 -22.81 14.69 1.48
CA VAL A 716 -21.79 15.07 0.49
C VAL A 716 -21.17 16.42 0.84
N LYS A 717 -21.99 17.44 1.12
CA LYS A 717 -21.51 18.76 1.51
C LYS A 717 -20.66 18.70 2.78
N LYS A 718 -21.06 17.91 3.76
CA LYS A 718 -20.30 17.72 4.99
C LYS A 718 -18.95 17.06 4.74
N HIS A 719 -18.90 16.02 3.90
CA HIS A 719 -17.66 15.35 3.50
C HIS A 719 -16.66 16.34 2.88
N VAL A 720 -17.09 17.10 1.87
CA VAL A 720 -16.25 18.10 1.18
C VAL A 720 -15.76 19.18 2.16
N GLN A 721 -16.61 19.64 3.08
CA GLN A 721 -16.21 20.59 4.11
C GLN A 721 -15.12 20.02 5.03
N THR A 722 -15.28 18.78 5.50
CA THR A 722 -14.28 18.13 6.34
C THR A 722 -12.98 17.88 5.57
N LEU A 723 -13.05 17.47 4.31
CA LEU A 723 -11.88 17.28 3.45
C LEU A 723 -11.06 18.57 3.32
N GLU A 724 -11.72 19.70 3.05
CA GLU A 724 -11.05 21.00 2.93
C GLU A 724 -10.48 21.48 4.28
N GLN A 725 -11.15 21.19 5.40
CA GLN A 725 -10.60 21.46 6.74
C GLN A 725 -9.27 20.72 6.94
N VAL A 726 -9.22 19.43 6.62
CA VAL A 726 -7.99 18.62 6.75
C VAL A 726 -6.92 19.11 5.77
N ARG A 727 -7.24 19.33 4.49
CA ARG A 727 -6.32 19.88 3.47
C ARG A 727 -5.74 21.24 3.85
N SER A 728 -6.49 22.04 4.60
CA SER A 728 -6.06 23.32 5.16
C SER A 728 -5.24 23.19 6.45
N GLY A 729 -4.80 21.98 6.82
CA GLY A 729 -3.96 21.72 7.99
C GLY A 729 -4.73 21.76 9.31
N LYS A 730 -6.06 21.64 9.28
CA LYS A 730 -6.92 21.63 10.48
C LYS A 730 -7.39 20.22 10.87
N GLY A 731 -6.69 19.19 10.39
CA GLY A 731 -6.87 17.83 10.90
C GLY A 731 -6.29 17.71 12.32
N CYS A 732 -6.79 16.73 13.07
CA CYS A 732 -6.41 16.57 14.47
C CYS A 732 -5.48 15.38 14.72
N PHE A 733 -5.43 14.37 13.85
CA PHE A 733 -4.72 13.12 14.14
C PHE A 733 -3.21 13.30 14.14
N SER A 734 -2.66 14.08 13.21
CA SER A 734 -1.23 14.44 13.22
C SER A 734 -0.85 15.21 14.50
N HIS A 735 -1.74 16.08 14.99
CA HIS A 735 -1.53 16.82 16.25
C HIS A 735 -1.61 15.89 17.47
N MET A 736 -2.62 15.02 17.55
CA MET A 736 -2.75 14.04 18.64
C MET A 736 -1.54 13.10 18.68
N SER A 737 -1.04 12.69 17.52
CA SER A 737 0.20 11.90 17.40
C SER A 737 1.42 12.67 17.92
N ALA A 738 1.55 13.95 17.55
CA ALA A 738 2.63 14.80 18.05
C ALA A 738 2.58 14.98 19.58
N LEU A 739 1.38 15.10 20.18
CA LEU A 739 1.20 15.14 21.64
C LEU A 739 1.63 13.84 22.30
N ARG A 740 1.30 12.70 21.69
CA ARG A 740 1.70 11.36 22.17
C ARG A 740 3.22 11.22 22.16
N GLU A 741 3.87 11.58 21.07
CA GLU A 741 5.33 11.58 20.96
C GLU A 741 5.99 12.53 21.97
N ALA A 742 5.45 13.73 22.12
CA ALA A 742 5.95 14.68 23.12
C ALA A 742 5.83 14.13 24.55
N ALA A 743 4.75 13.39 24.87
CA ALA A 743 4.56 12.75 26.16
C ALA A 743 5.59 11.64 26.42
N LEU A 744 5.82 10.79 25.41
CA LEU A 744 6.83 9.72 25.49
C LEU A 744 8.24 10.30 25.68
N ASN A 745 8.61 11.33 24.91
CA ASN A 745 9.93 11.98 25.01
C ASN A 745 10.13 12.75 26.32
N SER A 746 9.05 13.32 26.87
CA SER A 746 9.09 14.01 28.16
C SER A 746 9.07 13.05 29.35
N CYS A 747 9.03 11.73 29.11
CA CYS A 747 8.88 10.70 30.13
C CYS A 747 7.65 10.96 31.05
N ASP A 748 6.53 11.40 30.46
CA ASP A 748 5.25 11.56 31.16
C ASP A 748 4.34 10.35 30.87
N PRO A 749 4.44 9.27 31.67
CA PRO A 749 3.67 8.05 31.42
C PRO A 749 2.17 8.27 31.60
N THR A 750 1.75 9.22 32.44
CA THR A 750 0.32 9.47 32.68
C THR A 750 -0.31 10.11 31.44
N ALA A 751 0.37 11.11 30.85
CA ALA A 751 -0.07 11.71 29.61
C ALA A 751 -0.04 10.70 28.44
N ALA A 752 1.01 9.89 28.35
CA ALA A 752 1.12 8.85 27.32
C ALA A 752 -0.01 7.82 27.44
N ASP A 753 -0.33 7.35 28.65
CA ASP A 753 -1.43 6.41 28.89
C ASP A 753 -2.80 7.01 28.50
N ILE A 754 -3.04 8.29 28.80
CA ILE A 754 -4.27 8.98 28.38
C ILE A 754 -4.35 9.07 26.85
N LEU A 755 -3.25 9.44 26.18
CA LEU A 755 -3.19 9.55 24.71
C LEU A 755 -3.33 8.18 24.03
N ASN A 756 -2.79 7.12 24.62
CA ASN A 756 -2.98 5.74 24.15
C ASN A 756 -4.44 5.30 24.31
N ASP A 757 -5.05 5.49 25.49
CA ASP A 757 -6.47 5.16 25.71
C ASP A 757 -7.37 5.93 24.73
N MET A 758 -7.06 7.19 24.45
CA MET A 758 -7.76 7.97 23.43
C MET A 758 -7.62 7.38 22.02
N SER A 759 -6.41 6.97 21.64
CA SER A 759 -6.12 6.39 20.32
C SER A 759 -6.87 5.09 20.08
N ASP A 760 -7.04 4.24 21.11
CA ASP A 760 -7.68 2.93 21.01
C ASP A 760 -9.20 2.97 20.78
N LYS A 761 -9.84 4.14 20.95
CA LYS A 761 -11.29 4.28 20.75
C LYS A 761 -11.62 4.28 19.26
N PRO A 762 -12.76 3.75 18.82
CA PRO A 762 -13.16 3.83 17.42
C PRO A 762 -13.18 5.29 16.93
N GLY A 763 -12.41 5.58 15.87
CA GLY A 763 -12.20 6.94 15.38
C GLY A 763 -11.20 7.77 16.19
N GLY A 764 -10.49 7.18 17.15
CA GLY A 764 -9.52 7.86 18.00
C GLY A 764 -8.14 7.99 17.37
N SER A 765 -7.81 7.06 16.47
CA SER A 765 -6.60 7.07 15.64
C SER A 765 -6.82 6.36 14.29
N PRO A 766 -5.91 6.51 13.32
CA PRO A 766 -5.96 5.76 12.06
C PRO A 766 -6.03 4.23 12.26
N GLU A 767 -5.35 3.72 13.29
CA GLU A 767 -5.31 2.30 13.65
C GLU A 767 -6.63 1.81 14.28
N SER A 768 -7.47 2.70 14.79
CA SER A 768 -8.77 2.38 15.40
C SER A 768 -9.95 2.35 14.42
N MET A 769 -9.70 2.60 13.13
CA MET A 769 -10.74 2.70 12.12
C MET A 769 -11.27 1.31 11.74
N GLU A 770 -12.57 1.22 11.51
CA GLU A 770 -13.23 -0.01 11.07
C GLU A 770 -13.18 -0.18 9.55
N ILE A 771 -13.04 0.94 8.84
CA ILE A 771 -12.67 0.96 7.42
C ILE A 771 -11.50 1.93 7.28
N CYS A 772 -10.32 1.39 6.97
CA CYS A 772 -9.13 2.15 6.65
C CYS A 772 -9.06 2.30 5.13
N CYS A 773 -9.25 3.52 4.64
CA CYS A 773 -9.44 3.78 3.23
C CYS A 773 -8.26 4.54 2.61
N GLU A 774 -7.92 4.19 1.36
CA GLU A 774 -6.92 4.89 0.57
C GLU A 774 -7.39 5.14 -0.86
N CYS A 775 -7.20 6.36 -1.37
CA CYS A 775 -7.39 6.72 -2.76
C CYS A 775 -6.23 7.61 -3.20
N LEU A 776 -5.64 7.29 -4.34
CA LEU A 776 -4.44 7.98 -4.83
C LEU A 776 -4.79 9.27 -5.59
N ASP A 777 -5.92 9.28 -6.30
CA ASP A 777 -6.52 10.45 -6.94
C ASP A 777 -8.02 10.19 -7.19
N PRO A 778 -8.93 10.80 -6.41
CA PRO A 778 -10.37 10.54 -6.54
C PRO A 778 -10.99 11.10 -7.82
N ARG A 779 -10.23 11.86 -8.63
CA ARG A 779 -10.73 12.53 -9.84
C ARG A 779 -10.22 11.89 -11.15
N GLY A 780 -9.69 10.68 -11.06
CA GLY A 780 -9.18 9.94 -12.21
C GLY A 780 -7.86 9.25 -11.94
N SER A 781 -7.65 8.69 -10.74
CA SER A 781 -6.54 7.77 -10.53
C SER A 781 -6.72 6.58 -11.45
N LEU A 782 -5.69 6.37 -12.22
CA LEU A 782 -5.50 5.20 -13.05
C LEU A 782 -5.07 4.00 -12.15
N SER A 783 -4.38 4.25 -11.04
CA SER A 783 -3.88 3.22 -10.14
C SER A 783 -4.83 2.96 -8.97
N VAL A 784 -4.99 1.69 -8.57
CA VAL A 784 -5.81 1.31 -7.41
C VAL A 784 -4.90 0.93 -6.25
N PRO A 785 -4.94 1.65 -5.11
CA PRO A 785 -4.16 1.26 -3.95
C PRO A 785 -4.72 -0.03 -3.34
N VAL A 786 -3.88 -0.72 -2.58
CA VAL A 786 -4.21 -1.90 -1.79
C VAL A 786 -3.63 -1.68 -0.40
N VAL A 787 -4.48 -1.83 0.62
CA VAL A 787 -4.11 -1.61 2.02
C VAL A 787 -4.59 -2.75 2.89
N VAL A 788 -3.78 -3.12 3.88
CA VAL A 788 -4.10 -4.16 4.87
C VAL A 788 -5.03 -3.56 5.94
N PRO A 789 -5.99 -4.34 6.51
CA PRO A 789 -6.78 -3.87 7.64
C PRO A 789 -5.91 -3.67 8.88
N GLN A 790 -6.06 -2.51 9.52
CA GLN A 790 -5.25 -2.13 10.69
C GLN A 790 -5.58 -2.92 11.97
N THR A 791 -6.79 -3.49 12.07
CA THR A 791 -7.18 -4.35 13.20
C THR A 791 -7.84 -5.62 12.69
N ILE A 792 -7.87 -6.64 13.53
CA ILE A 792 -8.56 -7.91 13.23
C ILE A 792 -10.06 -7.72 12.90
N SER A 793 -10.68 -6.61 13.32
CA SER A 793 -12.11 -6.31 13.10
C SER A 793 -12.36 -5.22 12.07
N SER A 794 -11.34 -4.79 11.32
CA SER A 794 -11.50 -3.76 10.30
C SER A 794 -11.38 -4.29 8.88
N TYR A 795 -11.68 -3.41 7.93
CA TYR A 795 -11.44 -3.57 6.51
C TYR A 795 -10.34 -2.61 6.05
N GLY A 796 -9.47 -3.08 5.17
CA GLY A 796 -8.62 -2.22 4.35
C GLY A 796 -9.29 -2.04 2.99
N VAL A 797 -9.54 -0.80 2.57
CA VAL A 797 -10.21 -0.51 1.29
C VAL A 797 -9.42 0.48 0.45
N GLY A 798 -8.97 0.07 -0.72
CA GLY A 798 -8.41 0.97 -1.72
C GLY A 798 -9.38 1.20 -2.86
N TYR A 799 -9.42 2.39 -3.47
CA TYR A 799 -10.30 2.61 -4.62
C TYR A 799 -9.77 3.59 -5.67
N ALA A 800 -10.29 3.44 -6.88
CA ALA A 800 -10.09 4.32 -8.02
C ALA A 800 -11.41 4.51 -8.78
N LEU A 801 -11.65 5.73 -9.26
CA LEU A 801 -12.89 6.13 -9.91
C LEU A 801 -12.59 6.79 -11.25
N ALA A 802 -13.23 6.32 -12.31
CA ALA A 802 -13.42 7.12 -13.52
C ALA A 802 -14.63 6.66 -14.31
N ASN A 803 -14.97 7.44 -15.31
CA ASN A 803 -16.17 7.21 -16.08
C ASN A 803 -16.18 5.81 -16.73
N GLY A 804 -17.27 5.08 -16.52
CA GLY A 804 -17.45 3.69 -16.94
C GLY A 804 -16.92 2.66 -15.94
N LYS A 805 -16.24 3.03 -14.85
CA LYS A 805 -15.68 2.03 -13.92
C LYS A 805 -15.30 2.60 -12.55
N ALA A 806 -15.78 1.96 -11.48
CA ALA A 806 -15.30 2.15 -10.12
C ALA A 806 -14.70 0.85 -9.60
N LEU A 807 -13.43 0.89 -9.21
CA LEU A 807 -12.70 -0.26 -8.68
C LEU A 807 -12.46 -0.06 -7.19
N PHE A 808 -12.78 -1.08 -6.40
CA PHE A 808 -12.44 -1.15 -4.98
C PHE A 808 -11.70 -2.44 -4.69
N THR A 809 -10.55 -2.35 -4.01
CA THR A 809 -9.85 -3.48 -3.41
C THR A 809 -10.27 -3.55 -1.95
N VAL A 810 -10.66 -4.72 -1.47
CA VAL A 810 -11.13 -4.93 -0.11
C VAL A 810 -10.31 -6.03 0.53
N CYS A 811 -9.74 -5.76 1.69
CA CYS A 811 -9.02 -6.73 2.51
C CYS A 811 -9.69 -6.90 3.88
N SER A 812 -9.62 -8.10 4.45
CA SER A 812 -10.04 -8.42 5.83
C SER A 812 -9.18 -9.55 6.40
N TRP A 813 -9.16 -9.71 7.72
CA TRP A 813 -8.49 -10.85 8.38
C TRP A 813 -9.42 -12.07 8.41
N LYS A 814 -8.91 -13.26 8.07
CA LYS A 814 -9.69 -14.51 8.08
C LYS A 814 -9.99 -15.01 9.49
N ASP A 815 -9.11 -14.72 10.44
CA ASP A 815 -9.28 -15.08 11.85
C ASP A 815 -10.49 -14.41 12.53
N ASN A 816 -11.10 -13.41 11.91
CA ASN A 816 -12.31 -12.77 12.42
C ASN A 816 -13.54 -13.15 11.59
N PRO A 817 -14.48 -13.97 12.11
CA PRO A 817 -15.71 -14.26 11.39
C PRO A 817 -16.64 -13.04 11.25
N GLY A 818 -16.36 -11.94 11.98
CA GLY A 818 -17.12 -10.69 11.91
C GLY A 818 -16.83 -9.85 10.66
N THR A 819 -15.69 -10.06 9.97
CA THR A 819 -15.35 -9.35 8.73
C THR A 819 -15.14 -10.32 7.57
N CYS A 820 -15.56 -9.93 6.38
CA CYS A 820 -15.43 -10.77 5.19
C CYS A 820 -15.29 -9.89 3.94
N ALA A 821 -14.07 -9.82 3.39
CA ALA A 821 -13.74 -9.01 2.22
C ALA A 821 -14.68 -9.29 1.03
N GLU A 822 -14.95 -10.57 0.74
CA GLU A 822 -15.81 -10.97 -0.38
C GLU A 822 -17.27 -10.52 -0.18
N LEU A 823 -17.82 -10.72 1.03
CA LEU A 823 -19.17 -10.27 1.35
C LEU A 823 -19.28 -8.74 1.29
N PHE A 824 -18.27 -8.03 1.80
CA PHE A 824 -18.23 -6.57 1.75
C PHE A 824 -18.14 -6.07 0.32
N ALA A 825 -17.25 -6.62 -0.52
CA ALA A 825 -17.11 -6.25 -1.93
C ALA A 825 -18.41 -6.46 -2.73
N ARG A 826 -19.06 -7.62 -2.57
CA ARG A 826 -20.36 -7.91 -3.22
C ARG A 826 -21.48 -6.98 -2.73
N SER A 827 -21.48 -6.67 -1.43
CA SER A 827 -22.46 -5.74 -0.86
C SER A 827 -22.22 -4.31 -1.33
N LEU A 828 -20.96 -3.90 -1.46
CA LEU A 828 -20.57 -2.60 -2.00
C LEU A 828 -21.01 -2.46 -3.45
N TRP A 829 -20.80 -3.48 -4.28
CA TRP A 829 -21.27 -3.48 -5.67
C TRP A 829 -22.78 -3.21 -5.76
N ARG A 830 -23.59 -3.90 -4.94
CA ARG A 830 -25.05 -3.70 -4.88
C ARG A 830 -25.41 -2.29 -4.39
N CYS A 831 -24.67 -1.77 -3.41
CA CYS A 831 -24.86 -0.39 -2.95
C CYS A 831 -24.52 0.62 -4.05
N LEU A 832 -23.45 0.42 -4.81
CA LEU A 832 -23.08 1.30 -5.92
C LEU A 832 -24.17 1.29 -7.02
N GLU A 833 -24.71 0.12 -7.35
CA GLU A 833 -25.84 -0.01 -8.27
C GLU A 833 -27.08 0.75 -7.78
N GLU A 834 -27.47 0.54 -6.52
CA GLU A 834 -28.60 1.24 -5.90
C GLU A 834 -28.39 2.76 -5.88
N LEU A 835 -27.19 3.21 -5.53
CA LEU A 835 -26.85 4.64 -5.48
C LEU A 835 -26.83 5.26 -6.87
N GLN A 836 -26.34 4.55 -7.88
CA GLN A 836 -26.34 5.07 -9.23
C GLN A 836 -27.75 5.19 -9.81
N ASN A 837 -28.62 4.21 -9.56
CA ASN A 837 -30.04 4.29 -9.91
C ASN A 837 -30.76 5.41 -9.14
N PHE A 838 -30.47 5.53 -7.84
CA PHE A 838 -30.96 6.62 -6.98
C PHE A 838 -30.61 8.01 -7.53
N LEU A 839 -29.43 8.13 -8.16
CA LEU A 839 -29.09 9.30 -8.93
C LEU A 839 -29.92 9.35 -10.21
N LEU A 840 -29.89 8.38 -11.13
CA LEU A 840 -30.56 8.49 -12.44
C LEU A 840 -32.03 8.97 -12.42
N ASP A 841 -32.82 8.61 -11.41
CA ASP A 841 -34.18 9.12 -11.23
C ASP A 841 -34.21 10.67 -11.25
N LYS A 842 -35.11 11.30 -12.01
CA LYS A 842 -35.18 12.77 -12.09
C LYS A 842 -35.94 13.35 -10.91
#